data_AF-A0AAW3BP11-F1
#
_entry.id   AF-A0AAW3BP11-F1
#
_cell.length_a   1.000
_cell.length_b   1.000
_cell.length_c   1.000
_cell.angle_alpha   90.00
_cell.angle_beta   90.00
_cell.angle_gamma   90.00
#
_symmetry.space_group_name_H-M   'P 1'
#
loop_
_entity.id
_entity.type
_entity.pdbx_description
1 polymer ?
#
loop_
_entity_poly.entity_id
_entity_poly.type
_entity_poly.pdbx_seq_one_letter_code
_entity_poly.pdbx_strand_id
1 'polypeptide(L)'
;MLGSGSRDVSRPLRPLARQPPARVVNVRAVPNPERSIQRSSGAPVEYLTCTNEPPYATVNFVGLDNGNANSKFFRPSMLCAPGEERLVKDSHVPFGAILAPLCQPLHNKEVVPLVKQPKPPVRCHRCRGYMSCHAQVLEMGRKWECPLCEVTNDVADDLPITDGMGGRVSVADHPELSFGSVEFDVDDFPEYALRTETGVVLPNRPLHHLFLIDISRDAGQRFLADYAEAIRAALQRMAELTPECRVSFITFASQLHFYNFRHPDIPQLCVPDIENPFAPLPFTSLCWLEVGTELERLENFLTRLPRLAVDADESDCVLGAAVKAATLVLAGQHGGRVIMCAGRHPQRGIGHIVLREQHKLYGTDREKELLRPIEGFWTTTAAVAARQQISFDLFMFATGYCELVTLSNVCHVTNGRVLLFNNYDPLVDNTKVSASMQQLLTEEAGYAGILRVRCSTGLHVQRYRGHYLSQTVQDMDLASITGSSTFFVEFAHEDNLPKDNYAHYQTALLYTTRSGHRRVRVQSCRLRVASSLTVLFRNMDLEAVLFGFIQDTMAEAVNKGPRQARQGMTDRLIKAFLCYRQYCASEKAGGDYEDVKTTIRDKKNTLLMPPRLKLLPVYLLCLMKSDALTEGTIVHIDHRVASIFDLVAMPAHKLLNYLYPSLFCLDDLESDPAIGTLDVATGDCILPHHRQLLFDSVARDGTYLLCDEQARLVYMWIGENVPPKVASTLFGTPDVGSVCVVGGPGEECFSERLRNVLYALMLRDDGMRRLIVIHHGERSEDSFFKELKEEMCTNKMGYDEYLTHLHRTIQTRVSSGW
;
A
#
# COMPACT_ATOMS: atom_id res chain seq x y z
N MET A 1 -3.87 -47.15 -8.47
CA MET A 1 -4.78 -47.98 -7.65
C MET A 1 -4.29 -47.92 -6.21
N LEU A 2 -5.03 -47.22 -5.34
CA LEU A 2 -5.20 -47.43 -3.90
C LEU A 2 -6.27 -46.39 -3.51
N GLY A 3 -7.48 -46.86 -3.28
CA GLY A 3 -8.71 -46.06 -3.26
C GLY A 3 -8.90 -45.27 -1.96
N SER A 4 -9.27 -44.00 -2.10
CA SER A 4 -9.80 -43.15 -1.04
C SER A 4 -11.26 -43.50 -0.77
N GLY A 5 -11.50 -44.28 0.29
CA GLY A 5 -12.84 -44.55 0.79
C GLY A 5 -13.43 -43.31 1.46
N SER A 6 -14.56 -42.83 0.93
CA SER A 6 -15.46 -41.88 1.57
C SER A 6 -16.03 -42.49 2.87
N ARG A 7 -15.73 -41.87 4.01
CA ARG A 7 -16.50 -42.00 5.24
C ARG A 7 -16.76 -40.61 5.79
N ASP A 8 -17.80 -39.99 5.25
CA ASP A 8 -18.43 -38.82 5.85
C ASP A 8 -19.27 -39.32 7.04
N VAL A 9 -18.63 -39.47 8.20
CA VAL A 9 -19.34 -39.75 9.47
C VAL A 9 -19.92 -38.42 9.92
N SER A 10 -21.25 -38.32 9.88
CA SER A 10 -22.03 -37.18 10.34
C SER A 10 -21.65 -36.79 11.78
N ARG A 11 -20.74 -35.82 11.93
CA ARG A 11 -20.60 -35.08 13.18
C ARG A 11 -21.93 -34.37 13.45
N PRO A 12 -22.45 -34.37 14.68
CA PRO A 12 -23.59 -33.52 15.02
C PRO A 12 -23.26 -32.07 14.67
N LEU A 13 -24.22 -31.37 14.06
CA LEU A 13 -24.08 -29.95 13.71
C LEU A 13 -23.75 -29.17 14.99
N ARG A 14 -22.57 -28.53 15.04
CA ARG A 14 -22.20 -27.66 16.16
C ARG A 14 -23.24 -26.52 16.28
N PRO A 15 -23.64 -26.13 17.49
CA PRO A 15 -24.57 -25.02 17.68
C PRO A 15 -23.91 -23.72 17.21
N LEU A 16 -24.43 -23.11 16.13
CA LEU A 16 -23.85 -21.90 15.54
C LEU A 16 -24.12 -20.65 16.39
N ALA A 17 -23.18 -19.69 16.37
CA ALA A 17 -23.31 -18.43 17.09
C ALA A 17 -24.42 -17.56 16.50
N ARG A 18 -24.44 -17.41 15.18
CA ARG A 18 -25.51 -16.76 14.41
C ARG A 18 -26.09 -17.74 13.39
N GLN A 19 -27.39 -17.66 13.17
CA GLN A 19 -28.06 -18.47 12.15
C GLN A 19 -27.65 -18.00 10.76
N PRO A 20 -27.09 -18.87 9.89
CA PRO A 20 -26.78 -18.52 8.52
C PRO A 20 -28.06 -18.11 7.76
N PRO A 21 -27.99 -17.11 6.87
CA PRO A 21 -29.13 -16.77 6.02
C PRO A 21 -29.47 -17.95 5.09
N ALA A 22 -30.71 -17.97 4.60
CA ALA A 22 -31.11 -18.92 3.56
C ALA A 22 -30.40 -18.56 2.24
N ARG A 23 -29.34 -19.30 1.90
CA ARG A 23 -28.53 -19.01 0.70
C ARG A 23 -29.04 -19.75 -0.52
N VAL A 24 -29.15 -19.02 -1.63
CA VAL A 24 -29.43 -19.62 -2.95
C VAL A 24 -28.18 -20.30 -3.51
N VAL A 25 -27.00 -19.78 -3.18
CA VAL A 25 -25.70 -20.30 -3.62
C VAL A 25 -24.99 -20.96 -2.44
N ASN A 26 -24.48 -22.18 -2.64
CA ASN A 26 -23.60 -22.80 -1.65
C ASN A 26 -22.22 -22.10 -1.67
N VAL A 27 -22.08 -21.05 -0.85
CA VAL A 27 -20.84 -20.26 -0.71
C VAL A 27 -19.63 -21.08 -0.25
N ARG A 28 -19.85 -22.22 0.42
CA ARG A 28 -18.77 -23.16 0.77
C ARG A 28 -18.28 -23.96 -0.43
N ALA A 29 -18.96 -23.95 -1.57
CA ALA A 29 -18.51 -24.59 -2.81
C ALA A 29 -17.89 -23.59 -3.81
N VAL A 30 -18.05 -22.29 -3.57
CA VAL A 30 -17.54 -21.21 -4.44
C VAL A 30 -16.06 -20.92 -4.11
N PRO A 31 -15.23 -20.49 -5.09
CA PRO A 31 -13.90 -19.99 -4.82
C PRO A 31 -13.91 -18.91 -3.71
N ASN A 32 -13.08 -19.13 -2.70
CA ASN A 32 -12.83 -18.20 -1.61
C ASN A 32 -11.32 -18.07 -1.35
N PRO A 33 -10.87 -16.96 -0.73
CA PRO A 33 -9.45 -16.70 -0.51
C PRO A 33 -8.77 -17.83 0.26
N GLU A 34 -9.42 -18.35 1.31
CA GLU A 34 -8.81 -19.33 2.20
C GLU A 34 -8.45 -20.67 1.54
N ARG A 35 -9.22 -21.10 0.54
CA ARG A 35 -8.90 -22.34 -0.21
C ARG A 35 -8.13 -22.08 -1.48
N SER A 36 -8.25 -20.89 -2.05
CA SER A 36 -7.73 -20.58 -3.39
C SER A 36 -6.35 -19.92 -3.35
N ILE A 37 -5.97 -19.32 -2.24
CA ILE A 37 -4.64 -18.75 -2.02
C ILE A 37 -3.86 -19.73 -1.16
N GLN A 38 -2.90 -20.42 -1.77
CA GLN A 38 -2.00 -21.29 -1.03
C GLN A 38 -1.04 -20.42 -0.21
N ARG A 39 -1.18 -20.48 1.11
CA ARG A 39 -0.23 -19.86 2.05
C ARG A 39 0.78 -20.94 2.45
N SER A 40 2.05 -20.76 2.10
CA SER A 40 3.11 -21.70 2.50
C SER A 40 3.55 -21.40 3.93
N SER A 41 3.38 -22.36 4.83
CA SER A 41 4.10 -22.40 6.11
C SER A 41 5.46 -23.06 5.86
N GLY A 42 6.52 -22.28 5.68
CA GLY A 42 7.85 -22.80 5.40
C GLY A 42 8.78 -21.78 4.74
N ALA A 43 9.94 -22.25 4.30
CA ALA A 43 10.93 -21.40 3.63
C ALA A 43 10.32 -20.68 2.42
N PRO A 44 10.77 -19.43 2.13
CA PRO A 44 10.26 -18.66 1.01
C PRO A 44 10.36 -19.41 -0.32
N VAL A 45 9.32 -19.30 -1.15
CA VAL A 45 9.34 -19.88 -2.50
C VAL A 45 10.27 -19.06 -3.38
N GLU A 46 11.26 -19.68 -4.00
CA GLU A 46 12.08 -19.02 -5.03
C GLU A 46 11.35 -19.05 -6.38
N TYR A 47 11.25 -17.90 -7.05
CA TYR A 47 10.72 -17.83 -8.42
C TYR A 47 11.63 -17.00 -9.34
N LEU A 48 11.75 -17.44 -10.59
CA LEU A 48 12.53 -16.79 -11.63
C LEU A 48 11.65 -15.82 -12.42
N THR A 49 12.00 -14.54 -12.39
CA THR A 49 11.21 -13.41 -12.93
C THR A 49 10.80 -13.50 -14.42
N CYS A 50 11.60 -14.15 -15.27
CA CYS A 50 11.30 -14.36 -16.69
C CYS A 50 10.60 -15.69 -17.00
N THR A 51 10.63 -16.66 -16.09
CA THR A 51 10.30 -18.06 -16.40
C THR A 51 9.00 -18.49 -15.74
N ASN A 52 8.79 -18.08 -14.48
CA ASN A 52 7.68 -18.52 -13.66
C ASN A 52 6.68 -17.39 -13.46
N GLU A 53 5.44 -17.76 -13.19
CA GLU A 53 4.41 -16.80 -12.79
C GLU A 53 4.72 -16.26 -11.39
N PRO A 54 4.49 -14.94 -11.16
CA PRO A 54 4.73 -14.37 -9.84
C PRO A 54 3.72 -14.94 -8.83
N PRO A 55 4.18 -15.35 -7.63
CA PRO A 55 3.28 -15.69 -6.53
C PRO A 55 2.41 -14.48 -6.11
N TYR A 56 1.36 -14.73 -5.33
CA TYR A 56 0.65 -13.64 -4.66
C TYR A 56 1.59 -12.87 -3.72
N ALA A 57 1.42 -11.56 -3.62
CA ALA A 57 2.24 -10.71 -2.75
C ALA A 57 2.05 -11.02 -1.26
N THR A 58 0.98 -11.72 -0.89
CA THR A 58 0.75 -12.23 0.48
C THR A 58 1.52 -13.51 0.81
N VAL A 59 2.14 -14.16 -0.18
CA VAL A 59 2.99 -15.34 0.03
C VAL A 59 4.42 -14.90 0.22
N ASN A 60 5.13 -15.51 1.17
CA ASN A 60 6.55 -15.25 1.36
C ASN A 60 7.34 -15.88 0.20
N PHE A 61 7.89 -15.04 -0.68
CA PHE A 61 8.68 -15.48 -1.83
C PHE A 61 9.94 -14.63 -2.02
N VAL A 62 10.94 -15.23 -2.67
CA VAL A 62 12.18 -14.59 -3.10
C VAL A 62 12.20 -14.57 -4.62
N GLY A 63 12.19 -13.38 -5.20
CA GLY A 63 12.28 -13.18 -6.64
C GLY A 63 13.71 -13.11 -7.11
N LEU A 64 14.11 -14.12 -7.86
CA LEU A 64 15.43 -14.20 -8.49
C LEU A 64 15.34 -13.54 -9.86
N ASP A 65 15.91 -12.34 -9.96
CA ASP A 65 15.99 -11.60 -11.21
C ASP A 65 16.88 -12.36 -12.19
N ASN A 66 16.29 -12.76 -13.32
CA ASN A 66 16.96 -13.43 -14.43
C ASN A 66 16.61 -12.76 -15.76
N GLY A 67 16.27 -11.48 -15.70
CA GLY A 67 16.04 -10.61 -16.85
C GLY A 67 14.81 -9.70 -16.72
N ASN A 68 13.74 -10.12 -16.06
CA ASN A 68 12.59 -9.24 -15.80
C ASN A 68 12.72 -8.65 -14.40
N ALA A 69 12.26 -7.42 -14.23
CA ALA A 69 12.15 -6.83 -12.91
C ALA A 69 11.29 -7.72 -11.99
N ASN A 70 11.69 -7.80 -10.71
CA ASN A 70 10.93 -8.53 -9.70
C ASN A 70 9.50 -7.96 -9.61
N SER A 71 8.51 -8.84 -9.49
CA SER A 71 7.09 -8.46 -9.36
C SER A 71 6.79 -7.61 -8.12
N LYS A 72 7.69 -7.58 -7.13
CA LYS A 72 7.65 -6.63 -6.02
C LYS A 72 7.83 -5.18 -6.47
N PHE A 73 8.50 -4.95 -7.60
CA PHE A 73 8.74 -3.62 -8.17
C PHE A 73 7.79 -3.25 -9.31
N PHE A 74 7.54 -4.19 -10.20
CA PHE A 74 6.71 -4.02 -11.39
C PHE A 74 5.78 -5.22 -11.55
N ARG A 75 4.50 -5.08 -11.22
CA ARG A 75 3.50 -6.16 -11.32
C ARG A 75 2.45 -5.80 -12.37
N PRO A 76 2.53 -6.35 -13.60
CA PRO A 76 1.54 -6.06 -14.63
C PRO A 76 0.20 -6.72 -14.33
N SER A 77 -0.91 -6.08 -14.71
CA SER A 77 -2.27 -6.66 -14.60
C SER A 77 -2.48 -7.88 -15.49
N MET A 78 -1.63 -8.03 -16.50
CA MET A 78 -1.63 -9.11 -17.48
C MET A 78 -0.18 -9.57 -17.67
N LEU A 79 0.11 -10.85 -17.45
CA LEU A 79 1.41 -11.48 -17.70
C LEU A 79 1.71 -11.69 -19.21
N CYS A 80 0.90 -11.06 -20.06
CA CYS A 80 1.08 -10.92 -21.49
C CYS A 80 0.56 -9.54 -21.92
N ALA A 81 1.14 -8.96 -22.97
CA ALA A 81 0.69 -7.68 -23.50
C ALA A 81 -0.45 -7.88 -24.51
N PRO A 82 -1.61 -7.23 -24.36
CA PRO A 82 -2.69 -7.31 -25.35
C PRO A 82 -2.20 -6.79 -26.71
N GLY A 83 -2.31 -7.60 -27.77
CA GLY A 83 -1.76 -7.25 -29.08
C GLY A 83 -2.52 -6.17 -29.84
N GLU A 84 -3.77 -5.91 -29.50
CA GLU A 84 -4.64 -4.95 -30.21
C GLU A 84 -5.53 -4.22 -29.17
N GLU A 85 -5.88 -2.96 -29.43
CA GLU A 85 -6.69 -2.13 -28.53
C GLU A 85 -8.05 -2.78 -28.18
N ARG A 86 -8.62 -3.49 -29.16
CA ARG A 86 -9.88 -4.23 -29.00
C ARG A 86 -9.82 -5.24 -27.86
N LEU A 87 -8.68 -5.93 -27.66
CA LEU A 87 -8.55 -6.92 -26.58
C LEU A 87 -8.69 -6.26 -25.20
N VAL A 88 -8.16 -5.05 -25.05
CA VAL A 88 -8.30 -4.25 -23.81
C VAL A 88 -9.75 -3.82 -23.64
N LYS A 89 -10.34 -3.18 -24.67
CA LYS A 89 -11.73 -2.68 -24.64
C LYS A 89 -12.74 -3.78 -24.34
N ASP A 90 -12.65 -4.91 -25.03
CA ASP A 90 -13.58 -6.03 -24.91
C ASP A 90 -13.42 -6.74 -23.56
N SER A 91 -12.18 -6.86 -23.03
CA SER A 91 -11.96 -7.55 -21.75
C SER A 91 -12.51 -6.79 -20.55
N HIS A 92 -12.63 -5.47 -20.64
CA HIS A 92 -12.98 -4.57 -19.54
C HIS A 92 -12.07 -4.66 -18.31
N VAL A 93 -10.88 -5.25 -18.44
CA VAL A 93 -9.88 -5.34 -17.37
C VAL A 93 -8.88 -4.18 -17.51
N PRO A 94 -8.40 -3.56 -16.41
CA PRO A 94 -7.37 -2.53 -16.49
C PRO A 94 -6.11 -3.04 -17.20
N PHE A 95 -5.64 -2.34 -18.23
CA PHE A 95 -4.34 -2.61 -18.86
C PHE A 95 -3.30 -1.69 -18.21
N GLY A 96 -2.49 -2.24 -17.31
CA GLY A 96 -1.60 -1.44 -16.49
C GLY A 96 -0.65 -2.28 -15.64
N ALA A 97 0.08 -1.62 -14.74
CA ALA A 97 0.98 -2.29 -13.79
C ALA A 97 1.04 -1.54 -12.46
N ILE A 98 1.19 -2.29 -11.35
CA ILE A 98 1.59 -1.75 -10.06
C ILE A 98 3.07 -1.42 -10.12
N LEU A 99 3.44 -0.24 -9.65
CA LEU A 99 4.83 0.23 -9.52
C LEU A 99 5.17 0.43 -8.05
N ALA A 100 6.23 -0.20 -7.56
CA ALA A 100 6.82 0.06 -6.24
C ALA A 100 8.35 0.11 -6.36
N PRO A 101 8.91 1.20 -6.92
CA PRO A 101 10.29 1.22 -7.42
C PRO A 101 11.35 1.02 -6.32
N LEU A 102 11.08 1.50 -5.11
CA LEU A 102 11.97 1.41 -3.95
C LEU A 102 11.51 0.35 -2.93
N CYS A 103 10.62 -0.58 -3.32
CA CYS A 103 10.16 -1.62 -2.40
C CYS A 103 11.35 -2.32 -1.75
N GLN A 104 11.39 -2.36 -0.42
CA GLN A 104 12.57 -2.87 0.28
C GLN A 104 12.76 -4.37 -0.02
N PRO A 105 13.92 -4.80 -0.53
CA PRO A 105 14.25 -6.21 -0.67
C PRO A 105 14.25 -6.88 0.71
N LEU A 106 13.49 -7.97 0.88
CA LEU A 106 13.43 -8.71 2.15
C LEU A 106 14.51 -9.79 2.25
N HIS A 107 15.19 -10.08 1.14
CA HIS A 107 16.22 -11.10 1.06
C HIS A 107 17.43 -10.60 0.26
N ASN A 108 18.63 -11.00 0.66
CA ASN A 108 19.89 -10.56 0.03
C ASN A 108 19.98 -10.88 -1.47
N LYS A 109 19.28 -11.92 -1.92
CA LYS A 109 19.18 -12.31 -3.35
C LYS A 109 18.31 -11.36 -4.20
N GLU A 110 17.54 -10.48 -3.57
CA GLU A 110 16.65 -9.52 -4.25
C GLU A 110 17.23 -8.10 -4.30
N VAL A 111 18.45 -7.91 -3.77
CA VAL A 111 19.12 -6.61 -3.76
C VAL A 111 19.37 -6.15 -5.20
N VAL A 112 18.93 -4.94 -5.51
CA VAL A 112 19.16 -4.33 -6.82
C VAL A 112 20.64 -3.95 -6.95
N PRO A 113 21.37 -4.45 -7.96
CA PRO A 113 22.79 -4.15 -8.12
C PRO A 113 23.01 -2.68 -8.50
N LEU A 114 24.02 -2.07 -7.88
CA LEU A 114 24.48 -0.71 -8.18
C LEU A 114 25.58 -0.76 -9.26
N VAL A 115 25.29 -0.17 -10.41
CA VAL A 115 26.21 0.00 -11.54
C VAL A 115 27.00 1.29 -11.37
N LYS A 116 28.32 1.17 -11.23
CA LYS A 116 29.27 2.29 -11.25
C LYS A 116 30.14 2.18 -12.49
N GLN A 117 30.19 3.24 -13.29
CA GLN A 117 30.87 3.25 -14.58
C GLN A 117 31.45 4.64 -14.87
N PRO A 118 32.53 4.74 -15.68
CA PRO A 118 33.20 6.00 -15.96
C PRO A 118 32.45 6.93 -16.93
N LYS A 119 31.41 6.42 -17.60
CA LYS A 119 30.60 7.13 -18.60
C LYS A 119 29.12 7.11 -18.20
N PRO A 120 28.31 8.08 -18.64
CA PRO A 120 26.90 8.11 -18.30
C PRO A 120 26.16 6.86 -18.83
N PRO A 121 25.05 6.46 -18.20
CA PRO A 121 24.27 5.31 -18.64
C PRO A 121 23.91 5.37 -20.12
N VAL A 122 24.21 4.29 -20.85
CA VAL A 122 23.92 4.17 -22.28
C VAL A 122 22.41 4.23 -22.49
N ARG A 123 21.98 5.09 -23.42
CA ARG A 123 20.58 5.33 -23.74
C ARG A 123 20.35 5.34 -25.24
N CYS A 124 19.17 4.90 -25.65
CA CYS A 124 18.76 5.01 -27.03
C CYS A 124 18.66 6.47 -27.46
N HIS A 125 19.21 6.82 -28.62
CA HIS A 125 19.20 8.20 -29.11
C HIS A 125 17.79 8.68 -29.48
N ARG A 126 16.85 7.76 -29.81
CA ARG A 126 15.46 8.08 -30.17
C ARG A 126 14.54 8.16 -28.96
N CYS A 127 14.25 7.04 -28.29
CA CYS A 127 13.27 6.98 -27.20
C CYS A 127 13.84 7.36 -25.82
N ARG A 128 15.17 7.52 -25.73
CA ARG A 128 15.89 7.82 -24.49
C ARG A 128 15.71 6.76 -23.40
N GLY A 129 15.31 5.53 -23.77
CA GLY A 129 15.31 4.38 -22.88
C GLY A 129 16.75 3.95 -22.57
N TYR A 130 16.97 3.44 -21.36
CA TYR A 130 18.26 2.94 -20.90
C TYR A 130 18.56 1.58 -21.51
N MET A 131 19.83 1.28 -21.70
CA MET A 131 20.30 -0.07 -21.98
C MET A 131 19.72 -1.05 -20.95
N SER A 132 19.34 -2.25 -21.41
CA SER A 132 18.86 -3.32 -20.53
C SER A 132 19.24 -4.69 -21.09
N CYS A 133 19.09 -5.72 -20.26
CA CYS A 133 19.30 -7.13 -20.60
C CYS A 133 18.37 -7.67 -21.71
N HIS A 134 17.44 -6.86 -22.22
CA HIS A 134 16.57 -7.20 -23.34
C HIS A 134 17.02 -6.60 -24.67
N ALA A 135 18.05 -5.76 -24.67
CA ALA A 135 18.65 -5.23 -25.88
C ALA A 135 19.31 -6.34 -26.71
N GLN A 136 19.17 -6.27 -28.03
CA GLN A 136 19.92 -7.14 -28.92
C GLN A 136 21.26 -6.48 -29.25
N VAL A 137 22.36 -7.13 -28.87
CA VAL A 137 23.70 -6.67 -29.21
C VAL A 137 24.06 -7.12 -30.63
N LEU A 138 24.61 -6.20 -31.42
CA LEU A 138 24.94 -6.35 -32.83
C LEU A 138 26.42 -6.03 -33.07
N GLU A 139 26.94 -6.40 -34.25
CA GLU A 139 28.28 -6.04 -34.73
C GLU A 139 29.41 -6.24 -33.70
N MET A 140 29.41 -7.38 -33.00
CA MET A 140 30.40 -7.74 -31.97
C MET A 140 30.54 -6.71 -30.83
N GLY A 141 29.47 -5.95 -30.54
CA GLY A 141 29.40 -5.07 -29.36
C GLY A 141 29.36 -3.60 -29.72
N ARG A 142 29.60 -3.27 -30.99
CA ARG A 142 29.62 -1.89 -31.50
C ARG A 142 28.24 -1.25 -31.56
N LYS A 143 27.20 -2.06 -31.69
CA LYS A 143 25.83 -1.59 -31.85
C LYS A 143 24.87 -2.39 -30.99
N TRP A 144 23.73 -1.78 -30.68
CA TRP A 144 22.62 -2.46 -30.05
C TRP A 144 21.30 -1.96 -30.58
N GLU A 145 20.33 -2.85 -30.68
CA GLU A 145 18.96 -2.52 -31.00
C GLU A 145 18.15 -2.29 -29.71
N CYS A 146 17.46 -1.15 -29.64
CA CYS A 146 16.66 -0.79 -28.48
C CYS A 146 15.38 -1.61 -28.40
N PRO A 147 15.09 -2.34 -27.30
CA PRO A 147 13.91 -3.20 -27.21
C PRO A 147 12.57 -2.41 -27.15
N LEU A 148 12.64 -1.12 -26.83
CA LEU A 148 11.44 -0.27 -26.76
C LEU A 148 11.06 0.29 -28.15
N CYS A 149 12.04 0.61 -28.98
CA CYS A 149 11.77 1.35 -30.21
C CYS A 149 12.45 0.76 -31.46
N GLU A 150 13.16 -0.35 -31.32
CA GLU A 150 13.77 -1.13 -32.41
C GLU A 150 14.79 -0.33 -33.24
N VAL A 151 15.26 0.81 -32.73
CA VAL A 151 16.32 1.60 -33.36
C VAL A 151 17.66 1.02 -32.97
N THR A 152 18.51 0.82 -33.96
CA THR A 152 19.93 0.52 -33.78
C THR A 152 20.69 1.76 -33.33
N ASN A 153 21.51 1.62 -32.28
CA ASN A 153 22.33 2.68 -31.72
C ASN A 153 23.79 2.23 -31.70
N ASP A 154 24.71 3.16 -31.99
CA ASP A 154 26.14 2.95 -31.81
C ASP A 154 26.52 3.03 -30.33
N VAL A 155 27.56 2.29 -29.93
CA VAL A 155 28.15 2.33 -28.60
C VAL A 155 29.58 2.89 -28.74
N ALA A 156 29.93 3.84 -27.88
CA ALA A 156 31.22 4.54 -27.97
C ALA A 156 32.42 3.62 -27.71
N ASP A 157 32.25 2.64 -26.82
CA ASP A 157 33.18 1.53 -26.61
C ASP A 157 32.41 0.23 -26.88
N ASP A 158 33.09 -0.80 -27.41
CA ASP A 158 32.47 -2.09 -27.66
C ASP A 158 31.82 -2.63 -26.38
N LEU A 159 30.52 -2.95 -26.44
CA LEU A 159 29.86 -3.64 -25.33
C LEU A 159 30.61 -4.94 -25.05
N PRO A 160 30.85 -5.27 -23.78
CA PRO A 160 31.56 -6.47 -23.44
C PRO A 160 30.61 -7.64 -23.73
N ILE A 161 30.81 -8.30 -24.86
CA ILE A 161 30.09 -9.53 -25.27
C ILE A 161 30.82 -10.78 -24.78
N THR A 162 32.15 -10.72 -24.79
CA THR A 162 33.02 -11.80 -24.30
C THR A 162 33.99 -11.30 -23.24
N ASP A 163 34.32 -12.14 -22.26
CA ASP A 163 35.42 -11.87 -21.34
C ASP A 163 36.78 -11.91 -22.09
N GLY A 164 37.86 -11.48 -21.43
CA GLY A 164 39.21 -11.49 -21.99
C GLY A 164 39.76 -12.89 -22.36
N MET A 165 39.04 -13.97 -22.06
CA MET A 165 39.35 -15.36 -22.43
C MET A 165 38.38 -15.93 -23.49
N GLY A 166 37.48 -15.11 -24.06
CA GLY A 166 36.50 -15.53 -25.06
C GLY A 166 35.24 -16.21 -24.50
N GLY A 167 35.04 -16.22 -23.17
CA GLY A 167 33.83 -16.66 -22.47
C GLY A 167 32.75 -15.58 -22.45
N ARG A 168 31.54 -15.85 -21.91
CA ARG A 168 30.51 -14.81 -21.73
C ARG A 168 30.93 -13.83 -20.63
N VAL A 169 30.62 -12.56 -20.81
CA VAL A 169 30.93 -11.52 -19.81
C VAL A 169 30.27 -11.81 -18.48
N SER A 170 31.04 -11.55 -17.43
CA SER A 170 30.62 -11.72 -16.05
C SER A 170 29.39 -10.88 -15.76
N VAL A 171 28.33 -11.55 -15.31
CA VAL A 171 27.10 -10.93 -14.80
C VAL A 171 27.40 -9.94 -13.66
N ALA A 172 28.48 -10.17 -12.90
CA ALA A 172 28.87 -9.30 -11.79
C ALA A 172 29.45 -7.96 -12.27
N ASP A 173 30.12 -7.94 -13.42
CA ASP A 173 30.77 -6.73 -13.94
C ASP A 173 29.81 -5.87 -14.77
N HIS A 174 28.80 -6.50 -15.40
CA HIS A 174 27.78 -5.84 -16.22
C HIS A 174 26.36 -6.29 -15.86
N PRO A 175 25.88 -5.98 -14.64
CA PRO A 175 24.56 -6.39 -14.20
C PRO A 175 23.43 -5.79 -15.05
N GLU A 176 23.62 -4.62 -15.67
CA GLU A 176 22.67 -3.96 -16.58
C GLU A 176 22.37 -4.76 -17.86
N LEU A 177 23.24 -5.71 -18.22
CA LEU A 177 23.07 -6.60 -19.36
C LEU A 177 22.44 -7.95 -18.96
N SER A 178 22.24 -8.21 -17.66
CA SER A 178 21.82 -9.51 -17.15
C SER A 178 20.55 -9.48 -16.30
N PHE A 179 20.32 -8.39 -15.56
CA PHE A 179 19.20 -8.22 -14.66
C PHE A 179 18.17 -7.24 -15.23
N GLY A 180 16.89 -7.49 -14.92
CA GLY A 180 15.79 -6.58 -15.23
C GLY A 180 15.82 -5.32 -14.37
N SER A 181 16.35 -5.42 -13.15
CA SER A 181 16.45 -4.28 -12.21
C SER A 181 17.91 -3.92 -11.94
N VAL A 182 18.28 -2.67 -12.19
CA VAL A 182 19.59 -2.12 -11.83
C VAL A 182 19.45 -0.68 -11.34
N GLU A 183 20.44 -0.21 -10.60
CA GLU A 183 20.54 1.19 -10.20
C GLU A 183 21.87 1.76 -10.67
N PHE A 184 21.85 2.89 -11.39
CA PHE A 184 23.07 3.55 -11.84
C PHE A 184 23.48 4.64 -10.85
N ASP A 185 24.77 4.66 -10.51
CA ASP A 185 25.43 5.81 -9.90
C ASP A 185 25.61 6.91 -10.95
N VAL A 186 25.02 8.08 -10.73
CA VAL A 186 25.07 9.20 -11.69
C VAL A 186 25.51 10.52 -11.06
N ASP A 187 26.16 10.47 -9.90
CA ASP A 187 26.64 11.67 -9.19
C ASP A 187 27.59 12.51 -10.07
N ASP A 188 28.46 11.84 -10.83
CA ASP A 188 29.50 12.49 -11.64
C ASP A 188 29.01 13.01 -13.01
N PHE A 189 27.72 12.89 -13.33
CA PHE A 189 27.16 13.24 -14.64
C PHE A 189 26.23 14.47 -14.58
N PRO A 190 26.69 15.66 -14.98
CA PRO A 190 25.93 16.92 -14.84
C PRO A 190 24.57 16.94 -15.54
N GLU A 191 24.32 16.09 -16.54
CA GLU A 191 23.01 15.97 -17.19
C GLU A 191 21.92 15.32 -16.30
N TYR A 192 22.31 14.67 -15.21
CA TYR A 192 21.40 14.05 -14.23
C TYR A 192 21.24 14.87 -12.94
N ALA A 193 22.07 15.90 -12.78
CA ALA A 193 22.09 16.72 -11.59
C ALA A 193 20.80 17.53 -11.44
N LEU A 194 20.39 17.77 -10.19
CA LEU A 194 19.33 18.71 -9.89
C LEU A 194 19.70 20.12 -10.36
N ARG A 195 18.71 20.84 -10.88
CA ARG A 195 18.91 22.21 -11.36
C ARG A 195 17.80 23.14 -10.88
N THR A 196 18.16 24.40 -10.67
CA THR A 196 17.19 25.49 -10.50
C THR A 196 16.48 25.81 -11.82
N GLU A 197 15.40 26.61 -11.76
CA GLU A 197 14.71 27.11 -12.96
C GLU A 197 15.64 27.89 -13.92
N THR A 198 16.67 28.56 -13.38
CA THR A 198 17.72 29.26 -14.16
C THR A 198 18.84 28.35 -14.67
N GLY A 199 18.75 27.02 -14.49
CA GLY A 199 19.70 26.03 -15.00
C GLY A 199 20.95 25.77 -14.14
N VAL A 200 21.08 26.42 -12.98
CA VAL A 200 22.20 26.24 -12.05
C VAL A 200 22.14 24.86 -11.42
N VAL A 201 23.26 24.13 -11.44
CA VAL A 201 23.39 22.82 -10.81
C VAL A 201 23.37 22.97 -9.29
N LEU A 202 22.53 22.17 -8.64
CA LEU A 202 22.41 22.11 -7.20
C LEU A 202 23.24 20.94 -6.65
N PRO A 203 23.92 21.11 -5.50
CA PRO A 203 24.64 20.01 -4.88
C PRO A 203 23.67 18.95 -4.38
N ASN A 204 24.02 17.68 -4.58
CA ASN A 204 23.31 16.59 -3.93
C ASN A 204 23.64 16.63 -2.43
N ARG A 205 22.63 16.35 -1.60
CA ARG A 205 22.74 16.40 -0.14
C ARG A 205 21.81 15.40 0.52
N PRO A 206 22.08 15.00 1.77
CA PRO A 206 21.20 14.10 2.50
C PRO A 206 19.79 14.67 2.63
N LEU A 207 18.80 13.79 2.77
CA LEU A 207 17.41 14.16 2.96
C LEU A 207 17.22 14.70 4.39
N HIS A 208 17.14 16.02 4.52
CA HIS A 208 16.93 16.67 5.81
C HIS A 208 15.44 16.72 6.20
N HIS A 209 15.16 16.64 7.51
CA HIS A 209 13.81 16.54 8.06
C HIS A 209 13.45 17.74 8.94
N LEU A 210 12.31 18.38 8.66
CA LEU A 210 11.76 19.47 9.47
C LEU A 210 10.49 19.00 10.18
N PHE A 211 10.49 19.01 11.51
CA PHE A 211 9.31 18.67 12.30
C PHE A 211 8.48 19.91 12.58
N LEU A 212 7.18 19.83 12.29
CA LEU A 212 6.17 20.80 12.72
C LEU A 212 5.34 20.19 13.84
N ILE A 213 5.50 20.70 15.06
CA ILE A 213 4.92 20.06 16.24
C ILE A 213 3.87 20.97 16.88
N ASP A 214 2.63 20.50 16.92
CA ASP A 214 1.56 21.11 17.72
C ASP A 214 1.89 20.96 19.22
N ILE A 215 2.05 22.09 19.90
CA ILE A 215 2.29 22.17 21.35
C ILE A 215 1.12 22.86 22.07
N SER A 216 -0.07 22.85 21.47
CA SER A 216 -1.27 23.32 22.16
C SER A 216 -1.51 22.53 23.46
N ARG A 217 -2.25 23.12 24.39
CA ARG A 217 -2.66 22.50 25.65
C ARG A 217 -3.27 21.12 25.44
N ASP A 218 -4.11 20.98 24.41
CA ASP A 218 -4.75 19.72 24.04
C ASP A 218 -3.74 18.68 23.54
N ALA A 219 -2.78 19.07 22.69
CA ALA A 219 -1.70 18.18 22.26
C ALA A 219 -0.84 17.71 23.44
N GLY A 220 -0.46 18.64 24.32
CA GLY A 220 0.34 18.38 25.52
C GLY A 220 -0.29 17.37 26.48
N GLN A 221 -1.62 17.39 26.60
CA GLN A 221 -2.35 16.47 27.49
C GLN A 221 -2.62 15.09 26.88
N ARG A 222 -2.58 14.95 25.54
CA ARG A 222 -3.05 13.73 24.85
C ARG A 222 -1.93 12.90 24.23
N PHE A 223 -1.17 13.46 23.29
CA PHE A 223 -0.31 12.67 22.41
C PHE A 223 1.14 13.16 22.32
N LEU A 224 1.42 14.40 22.76
CA LEU A 224 2.71 15.03 22.52
C LEU A 224 3.88 14.26 23.15
N ALA A 225 3.68 13.67 24.33
CA ALA A 225 4.71 12.86 25.00
C ALA A 225 5.08 11.61 24.20
N ASP A 226 4.08 10.83 23.77
CA ASP A 226 4.30 9.63 22.96
C ASP A 226 4.87 9.97 21.58
N TYR A 227 4.43 11.08 20.99
CA TYR A 227 4.95 11.56 19.71
C TYR A 227 6.43 11.98 19.81
N ALA A 228 6.80 12.71 20.87
CA ALA A 228 8.20 13.09 21.12
C ALA A 228 9.08 11.86 21.35
N GLU A 229 8.58 10.86 22.09
CA GLU A 229 9.27 9.60 22.33
C GLU A 229 9.44 8.77 21.04
N ALA A 230 8.40 8.72 20.19
CA ALA A 230 8.47 8.07 18.89
C ALA A 230 9.52 8.73 17.98
N ILE A 231 9.61 10.07 17.95
CA ILE A 231 10.68 10.77 17.24
C ILE A 231 12.04 10.38 17.83
N ARG A 232 12.18 10.42 19.15
CA ARG A 232 13.44 10.10 19.85
C ARG A 232 13.95 8.71 19.47
N ALA A 233 13.12 7.67 19.60
CA ALA A 233 13.46 6.30 19.27
C ALA A 233 13.79 6.12 17.77
N ALA A 234 13.08 6.82 16.89
CA ALA A 234 13.34 6.75 15.46
C ALA A 234 14.64 7.48 15.07
N LEU A 235 14.99 8.59 15.73
CA LEU A 235 16.26 9.30 15.51
C LEU A 235 17.47 8.48 15.96
N GLN A 236 17.35 7.69 17.03
CA GLN A 236 18.41 6.76 17.45
C GLN A 236 18.75 5.76 16.33
N ARG A 237 17.72 5.14 15.73
CA ARG A 237 17.91 4.25 14.57
C ARG A 237 18.43 4.99 13.35
N MET A 238 17.98 6.22 13.14
CA MET A 238 18.43 7.05 12.03
C MET A 238 19.92 7.43 12.15
N ALA A 239 20.42 7.65 13.37
CA ALA A 239 21.83 7.94 13.63
C ALA A 239 22.75 6.79 13.19
N GLU A 240 22.27 5.54 13.26
CA GLU A 240 23.02 4.36 12.83
C GLU A 240 23.02 4.20 11.30
N LEU A 241 21.92 4.57 10.63
CA LEU A 241 21.70 4.31 9.21
C LEU A 241 22.15 5.45 8.30
N THR A 242 21.87 6.70 8.69
CA THR A 242 22.15 7.92 7.91
C THR A 242 22.56 9.07 8.83
N PRO A 243 23.74 8.98 9.49
CA PRO A 243 24.22 9.95 10.48
C PRO A 243 24.36 11.38 9.94
N GLU A 244 24.61 11.53 8.64
CA GLU A 244 24.80 12.81 7.94
C GLU A 244 23.51 13.61 7.73
N CYS A 245 22.34 13.00 7.98
CA CYS A 245 21.07 13.69 7.88
C CYS A 245 20.93 14.75 8.99
N ARG A 246 20.21 15.83 8.67
CA ARG A 246 19.94 16.92 9.61
C ARG A 246 18.46 17.02 9.93
N VAL A 247 18.20 17.41 11.17
CA VAL A 247 16.85 17.59 11.73
C VAL A 247 16.72 19.00 12.30
N SER A 248 15.54 19.58 12.15
CA SER A 248 15.15 20.85 12.76
C SER A 248 13.70 20.77 13.23
N PHE A 249 13.31 21.66 14.14
CA PHE A 249 11.97 21.74 14.70
C PHE A 249 11.40 23.15 14.61
N ILE A 250 10.12 23.25 14.30
CA ILE A 250 9.28 24.41 14.52
C ILE A 250 8.10 23.90 15.33
N THR A 251 7.82 24.49 16.49
CA THR A 251 6.59 24.18 17.22
C THR A 251 5.56 25.27 16.97
N PHE A 252 4.28 24.95 17.15
CA PHE A 252 3.21 25.92 16.96
C PHE A 252 2.03 25.64 17.89
N ALA A 253 1.26 26.68 18.17
CA ALA A 253 -0.08 26.58 18.73
C ALA A 253 -0.91 27.78 18.21
N SER A 254 -1.05 28.86 18.98
CA SER A 254 -1.65 30.13 18.52
C SER A 254 -0.66 31.01 17.73
N GLN A 255 0.64 30.74 17.88
CA GLN A 255 1.74 31.39 17.17
C GLN A 255 2.83 30.36 16.81
N LEU A 256 3.85 30.78 16.06
CA LEU A 256 4.99 29.93 15.68
C LEU A 256 6.17 30.11 16.64
N HIS A 257 6.95 29.05 16.85
CA HIS A 257 8.11 29.05 17.73
C HIS A 257 9.33 28.44 17.03
N PHE A 258 10.42 29.19 17.04
CA PHE A 258 11.70 28.82 16.43
C PHE A 258 12.79 28.71 17.49
N TYR A 259 13.78 27.84 17.26
CA TYR A 259 14.80 27.50 18.25
C TYR A 259 16.20 27.73 17.70
N ASN A 260 17.06 28.37 18.51
CA ASN A 260 18.49 28.42 18.23
C ASN A 260 19.19 27.25 18.92
N PHE A 261 19.38 26.15 18.20
CA PHE A 261 19.99 24.95 18.74
C PHE A 261 21.50 25.08 18.97
N ARG A 262 22.15 26.16 18.50
CA ARG A 262 23.59 26.38 18.74
C ARG A 262 23.87 27.05 20.08
N HIS A 263 22.87 27.66 20.70
CA HIS A 263 22.99 28.16 22.07
C HIS A 263 22.82 27.02 23.09
N PRO A 264 23.58 26.98 24.20
CA PRO A 264 23.41 25.95 25.24
C PRO A 264 21.98 25.84 25.77
N ASP A 265 21.32 26.98 26.01
CA ASP A 265 19.95 27.00 26.56
C ASP A 265 18.83 26.73 25.53
N ILE A 266 19.15 26.74 24.23
CA ILE A 266 18.18 26.63 23.13
C ILE A 266 17.03 27.64 23.30
N PRO A 267 17.29 28.96 23.15
CA PRO A 267 16.26 29.98 23.32
C PRO A 267 15.19 29.87 22.23
N GLN A 268 13.96 30.16 22.64
CA GLN A 268 12.77 30.15 21.80
C GLN A 268 12.46 31.58 21.30
N LEU A 269 12.20 31.71 20.00
CA LEU A 269 11.73 32.96 19.37
C LEU A 269 10.31 32.76 18.87
N CYS A 270 9.38 33.57 19.37
CA CYS A 270 7.98 33.53 18.98
C CYS A 270 7.71 34.46 17.78
N VAL A 271 6.97 33.96 16.79
CA VAL A 271 6.50 34.74 15.64
C VAL A 271 4.97 34.78 15.68
N PRO A 272 4.38 35.90 16.15
CA PRO A 272 2.93 36.04 16.27
C PRO A 272 2.23 36.43 14.96
N ASP A 273 2.97 36.87 13.93
CA ASP A 273 2.40 37.14 12.60
C ASP A 273 2.13 35.83 11.86
N ILE A 274 0.91 35.32 12.04
CA ILE A 274 0.43 34.05 11.47
C ILE A 274 -0.24 34.21 10.10
N GLU A 275 -0.41 35.45 9.63
CA GLU A 275 -0.92 35.73 8.27
C GLU A 275 0.24 35.80 7.27
N ASN A 276 1.37 36.37 7.69
CA ASN A 276 2.59 36.49 6.87
C ASN A 276 3.82 35.93 7.60
N PRO A 277 3.86 34.62 7.89
CA PRO A 277 4.93 34.03 8.68
C PRO A 277 6.28 34.12 7.96
N PHE A 278 7.34 34.36 8.73
CA PHE A 278 8.73 34.42 8.28
C PHE A 278 9.64 33.60 9.21
N ALA A 279 10.85 33.25 8.75
CA ALA A 279 11.86 32.61 9.58
C ALA A 279 12.69 33.68 10.31
N PRO A 280 12.63 33.79 11.65
CA PRO A 280 13.32 34.85 12.41
C PRO A 280 14.81 34.55 12.64
N LEU A 281 15.26 33.34 12.32
CA LEU A 281 16.62 32.86 12.52
C LEU A 281 17.22 32.35 11.21
N PRO A 282 18.55 32.48 11.01
CA PRO A 282 19.26 31.85 9.91
C PRO A 282 19.30 30.32 10.11
N PHE A 283 18.39 29.61 9.45
CA PHE A 283 18.25 28.16 9.62
C PHE A 283 19.53 27.38 9.33
N THR A 284 20.23 27.74 8.24
CA THR A 284 21.47 27.10 7.78
C THR A 284 22.54 26.97 8.85
N SER A 285 22.64 27.94 9.75
CA SER A 285 23.67 27.98 10.79
C SER A 285 23.15 27.67 12.20
N LEU A 286 21.90 28.02 12.51
CA LEU A 286 21.42 28.00 13.90
C LEU A 286 20.35 26.95 14.23
N CYS A 287 19.61 26.46 13.24
CA CYS A 287 18.39 25.68 13.49
C CYS A 287 18.48 24.20 13.09
N TRP A 288 19.46 23.81 12.27
CA TRP A 288 19.68 22.40 11.94
C TRP A 288 20.63 21.74 12.92
N LEU A 289 20.37 20.47 13.25
CA LEU A 289 21.24 19.59 14.02
C LEU A 289 21.51 18.31 13.21
N GLU A 290 22.76 17.87 13.17
CA GLU A 290 23.15 16.62 12.51
C GLU A 290 22.88 15.42 13.42
N VAL A 291 22.20 14.40 12.91
CA VAL A 291 21.67 13.31 13.73
C VAL A 291 22.80 12.47 14.34
N GLY A 292 23.83 12.12 13.58
CA GLY A 292 24.91 11.27 14.05
C GLY A 292 25.81 11.92 15.10
N THR A 293 26.05 13.23 15.00
CA THR A 293 27.00 13.95 15.86
C THR A 293 26.32 14.74 16.98
N GLU A 294 25.02 15.04 16.86
CA GLU A 294 24.30 15.91 17.79
C GLU A 294 23.04 15.26 18.39
N LEU A 295 22.96 13.93 18.37
CA LEU A 295 21.81 13.15 18.88
C LEU A 295 21.40 13.54 20.29
N GLU A 296 22.35 13.66 21.22
CA GLU A 296 22.06 14.04 22.62
C GLU A 296 21.34 15.39 22.72
N ARG A 297 21.70 16.36 21.87
CA ARG A 297 21.05 17.67 21.84
C ARG A 297 19.63 17.59 21.27
N LEU A 298 19.40 16.71 20.29
CA LEU A 298 18.06 16.40 19.77
C LEU A 298 17.18 15.76 20.85
N GLU A 299 17.70 14.74 21.55
CA GLU A 299 16.98 14.05 22.62
C GLU A 299 16.62 14.99 23.77
N ASN A 300 17.58 15.81 24.22
CA ASN A 300 17.37 16.82 25.26
C ASN A 300 16.27 17.83 24.88
N PHE A 301 16.17 18.21 23.61
CA PHE A 301 15.08 19.08 23.13
C PHE A 301 13.73 18.35 23.16
N LEU A 302 13.67 17.10 22.67
CA LEU A 302 12.44 16.32 22.65
C LEU A 302 11.87 16.09 24.07
N THR A 303 12.73 15.84 25.06
CA THR A 303 12.32 15.71 26.47
C THR A 303 11.73 17.02 27.02
N ARG A 304 12.08 18.18 26.45
CA ARG A 304 11.53 19.49 26.86
C ARG A 304 10.16 19.79 26.25
N LEU A 305 9.74 19.14 25.16
CA LEU A 305 8.50 19.46 24.44
C LEU A 305 7.24 19.49 25.32
N PRO A 306 6.98 18.51 26.22
CA PRO A 306 5.80 18.58 27.08
C PRO A 306 5.80 19.79 28.01
N ARG A 307 6.98 20.21 28.51
CA ARG A 307 7.10 21.42 29.33
C ARG A 307 6.83 22.68 28.52
N LEU A 308 7.33 22.75 27.28
CA LEU A 308 7.05 23.87 26.37
C LEU A 308 5.54 24.02 26.09
N ALA A 309 4.79 22.91 25.99
CA ALA A 309 3.34 22.97 25.83
C ALA A 309 2.63 23.51 27.08
N VAL A 310 3.09 23.13 28.28
CA VAL A 310 2.57 23.67 29.55
C VAL A 310 2.89 25.17 29.70
N ASP A 311 4.11 25.57 29.35
CA ASP A 311 4.56 26.96 29.45
C ASP A 311 3.85 27.88 28.44
N ALA A 312 3.57 27.38 27.23
CA ALA A 312 2.82 28.12 26.22
C ALA A 312 1.35 28.30 26.65
N ASP A 313 0.72 27.24 27.15
CA ASP A 313 -0.68 27.20 27.60
C ASP A 313 -1.73 27.67 26.54
N GLU A 314 -1.38 27.53 25.26
CA GLU A 314 -2.17 28.00 24.12
C GLU A 314 -3.17 26.93 23.62
N SER A 315 -4.32 27.33 23.07
CA SER A 315 -5.39 26.39 22.66
C SER A 315 -5.72 26.39 21.15
N ASP A 316 -5.25 27.39 20.42
CA ASP A 316 -5.48 27.51 18.97
C ASP A 316 -4.46 26.66 18.18
N CYS A 317 -4.77 26.37 16.92
CA CYS A 317 -3.89 25.70 15.95
C CYS A 317 -3.70 26.62 14.73
N VAL A 318 -2.44 26.95 14.43
CA VAL A 318 -2.02 27.74 13.25
C VAL A 318 -1.19 26.92 12.26
N LEU A 319 -1.59 25.65 12.05
CA LEU A 319 -0.86 24.71 11.19
C LEU A 319 -0.56 25.27 9.78
N GLY A 320 -1.48 26.04 9.19
CA GLY A 320 -1.24 26.66 7.89
C GLY A 320 -0.06 27.64 7.88
N ALA A 321 0.10 28.45 8.94
CA ALA A 321 1.26 29.31 9.11
C ALA A 321 2.56 28.50 9.26
N ALA A 322 2.52 27.40 10.01
CA ALA A 322 3.67 26.50 10.18
C ALA A 322 4.09 25.85 8.85
N VAL A 323 3.13 25.37 8.06
CA VAL A 323 3.36 24.81 6.72
C VAL A 323 3.95 25.87 5.77
N LYS A 324 3.46 27.11 5.83
CA LYS A 324 4.01 28.23 5.05
C LYS A 324 5.47 28.52 5.44
N ALA A 325 5.76 28.60 6.74
CA ALA A 325 7.11 28.82 7.25
C ALA A 325 8.06 27.68 6.85
N ALA A 326 7.64 26.42 6.98
CA ALA A 326 8.41 25.26 6.54
C ALA A 326 8.75 25.32 5.05
N THR A 327 7.78 25.71 4.22
CA THR A 327 7.98 25.87 2.78
C THR A 327 9.04 26.94 2.50
N LEU A 328 8.99 28.09 3.18
CA LEU A 328 9.98 29.16 3.03
C LEU A 328 11.39 28.72 3.43
N VAL A 329 11.52 28.04 4.57
CA VAL A 329 12.79 27.51 5.09
C VAL A 329 13.41 26.52 4.11
N LEU A 330 12.63 25.54 3.65
CA LEU A 330 13.13 24.46 2.80
C LEU A 330 13.30 24.88 1.33
N ALA A 331 12.60 25.91 0.87
CA ALA A 331 12.83 26.50 -0.44
C ALA A 331 14.28 27.00 -0.58
N GLY A 332 14.79 27.69 0.44
CA GLY A 332 16.19 28.13 0.51
C GLY A 332 17.20 26.99 0.73
N GLN A 333 16.71 25.77 0.90
CA GLN A 333 17.50 24.56 1.05
C GLN A 333 17.47 23.70 -0.22
N HIS A 334 16.56 23.95 -1.18
CA HIS A 334 16.33 23.07 -2.34
C HIS A 334 15.72 21.71 -1.97
N GLY A 335 14.74 21.73 -1.06
CA GLY A 335 13.90 20.58 -0.74
C GLY A 335 14.05 20.08 0.69
N GLY A 336 13.42 18.95 0.97
CA GLY A 336 13.44 18.30 2.28
C GLY A 336 12.09 17.66 2.63
N ARG A 337 12.04 16.96 3.76
CA ARG A 337 10.83 16.28 4.23
C ARG A 337 10.28 16.97 5.47
N VAL A 338 9.04 17.43 5.41
CA VAL A 338 8.31 18.01 6.53
C VAL A 338 7.45 16.93 7.17
N ILE A 339 7.61 16.72 8.47
CA ILE A 339 6.81 15.78 9.25
C ILE A 339 6.02 16.60 10.25
N MET A 340 4.70 16.66 10.08
CA MET A 340 3.84 17.51 10.91
C MET A 340 2.87 16.70 11.76
N CYS A 341 2.65 17.14 12.99
CA CYS A 341 1.55 16.66 13.82
C CYS A 341 0.59 17.79 14.18
N ALA A 342 -0.70 17.46 14.27
CA ALA A 342 -1.73 18.40 14.72
C ALA A 342 -2.86 17.65 15.42
N GLY A 343 -3.43 18.25 16.47
CA GLY A 343 -4.62 17.74 17.14
C GLY A 343 -5.92 18.18 16.49
N ARG A 344 -5.91 19.30 15.75
CA ARG A 344 -7.10 19.98 15.21
C ARG A 344 -6.81 20.67 13.87
N HIS A 345 -7.89 20.98 13.14
CA HIS A 345 -7.82 21.83 11.95
C HIS A 345 -7.34 23.25 12.32
N PRO A 346 -6.66 23.97 11.42
CA PRO A 346 -6.22 25.33 11.68
C PRO A 346 -7.42 26.28 11.83
N GLN A 347 -7.63 26.84 13.03
CA GLN A 347 -8.75 27.74 13.28
C GLN A 347 -8.44 29.21 12.96
N ARG A 348 -7.18 29.56 12.73
CA ARG A 348 -6.72 30.95 12.52
C ARG A 348 -5.49 31.01 11.62
N GLY A 349 -5.18 32.21 11.12
CA GLY A 349 -4.01 32.47 10.30
C GLY A 349 -4.17 32.05 8.85
N ILE A 350 -3.08 32.18 8.08
CA ILE A 350 -3.06 31.72 6.70
C ILE A 350 -3.35 30.23 6.63
N GLY A 351 -4.24 29.82 5.72
CA GLY A 351 -4.68 28.44 5.60
C GLY A 351 -5.74 28.01 6.61
N HIS A 352 -6.37 28.95 7.33
CA HIS A 352 -7.57 28.73 8.14
C HIS A 352 -8.65 27.95 7.37
N ILE A 353 -9.26 26.97 8.05
CA ILE A 353 -10.31 26.12 7.49
C ILE A 353 -11.61 26.32 8.26
N VAL A 354 -12.67 26.67 7.52
CA VAL A 354 -14.05 26.60 8.03
C VAL A 354 -14.61 25.20 7.77
N LEU A 355 -14.92 24.47 8.84
CA LEU A 355 -15.50 23.13 8.74
C LEU A 355 -16.86 23.17 8.03
N ARG A 356 -17.07 22.25 7.08
CA ARG A 356 -18.27 22.21 6.23
C ARG A 356 -19.03 20.89 6.24
N GLU A 357 -18.65 19.94 7.10
CA GLU A 357 -19.33 18.66 7.20
C GLU A 357 -20.81 18.85 7.53
N GLN A 358 -21.66 18.20 6.74
CA GLN A 358 -23.10 18.19 6.92
C GLN A 358 -23.60 16.75 6.77
N HIS A 359 -24.06 16.16 7.88
CA HIS A 359 -24.48 14.76 7.91
C HIS A 359 -25.58 14.42 6.89
N LYS A 360 -26.44 15.40 6.55
CA LYS A 360 -27.48 15.25 5.52
C LYS A 360 -26.97 15.00 4.10
N LEU A 361 -25.68 15.24 3.83
CA LEU A 361 -25.08 15.01 2.51
C LEU A 361 -24.66 13.54 2.32
N TYR A 362 -24.51 12.78 3.40
CA TYR A 362 -24.07 11.40 3.37
C TYR A 362 -25.04 10.52 2.58
N GLY A 363 -24.52 9.65 1.71
CA GLY A 363 -25.33 8.77 0.86
C GLY A 363 -26.09 9.49 -0.27
N THR A 364 -25.92 10.80 -0.43
CA THR A 364 -26.51 11.58 -1.53
C THR A 364 -25.49 11.82 -2.65
N ASP A 365 -25.95 12.25 -3.83
CA ASP A 365 -25.07 12.61 -4.95
C ASP A 365 -24.14 13.79 -4.65
N ARG A 366 -24.38 14.52 -3.55
CA ARG A 366 -23.58 15.63 -3.06
C ARG A 366 -22.50 15.22 -2.05
N GLU A 367 -22.45 13.96 -1.60
CA GLU A 367 -21.38 13.47 -0.71
C GLU A 367 -19.98 13.70 -1.32
N LYS A 368 -19.87 13.64 -2.65
CA LYS A 368 -18.64 13.95 -3.40
C LYS A 368 -18.06 15.34 -3.12
N GLU A 369 -18.88 16.32 -2.71
CA GLU A 369 -18.42 17.66 -2.35
C GLU A 369 -17.55 17.63 -1.08
N LEU A 370 -17.78 16.67 -0.18
CA LEU A 370 -16.99 16.45 1.04
C LEU A 370 -15.72 15.64 0.77
N LEU A 371 -15.59 15.04 -0.42
CA LEU A 371 -14.42 14.26 -0.85
C LEU A 371 -13.43 15.04 -1.71
N ARG A 372 -13.68 16.33 -1.96
CA ARG A 372 -12.79 17.19 -2.74
C ARG A 372 -12.16 18.25 -1.85
N PRO A 373 -10.85 18.50 -1.92
CA PRO A 373 -10.22 19.53 -1.10
C PRO A 373 -10.80 20.92 -1.40
N ILE A 374 -10.79 21.79 -0.40
CA ILE A 374 -11.12 23.21 -0.57
C ILE A 374 -10.01 23.87 -1.39
N GLU A 375 -10.36 24.55 -2.47
CA GLU A 375 -9.41 25.31 -3.29
C GLU A 375 -8.84 26.50 -2.50
N GLY A 376 -7.54 26.80 -2.70
CA GLY A 376 -6.90 27.98 -2.11
C GLY A 376 -5.51 27.67 -1.57
N PHE A 377 -5.27 28.01 -0.30
CA PHE A 377 -3.96 27.92 0.34
C PHE A 377 -3.34 26.52 0.24
N TRP A 378 -4.08 25.47 0.62
CA TRP A 378 -3.57 24.10 0.70
C TRP A 378 -3.25 23.51 -0.67
N THR A 379 -4.08 23.77 -1.68
CA THR A 379 -3.83 23.32 -3.06
C THR A 379 -2.67 24.07 -3.71
N THR A 380 -2.58 25.38 -3.49
CA THR A 380 -1.48 26.20 -4.02
C THR A 380 -0.14 25.85 -3.37
N THR A 381 -0.12 25.71 -2.05
CA THR A 381 1.11 25.38 -1.30
C THR A 381 1.62 24.00 -1.66
N ALA A 382 0.73 23.02 -1.84
CA ALA A 382 1.09 21.67 -2.27
C ALA A 382 1.85 21.66 -3.60
N ALA A 383 1.35 22.39 -4.61
CA ALA A 383 2.00 22.49 -5.91
C ALA A 383 3.35 23.21 -5.86
N VAL A 384 3.46 24.30 -5.08
CA VAL A 384 4.71 25.04 -4.89
C VAL A 384 5.76 24.18 -4.19
N ALA A 385 5.37 23.53 -3.09
CA ALA A 385 6.24 22.64 -2.32
C ALA A 385 6.80 21.50 -3.18
N ALA A 386 5.93 20.83 -3.94
CA ALA A 386 6.35 19.72 -4.80
C ALA A 386 7.40 20.16 -5.83
N ARG A 387 7.22 21.32 -6.49
CA ARG A 387 8.23 21.86 -7.43
C ARG A 387 9.54 22.24 -6.75
N GLN A 388 9.48 22.62 -5.48
CA GLN A 388 10.65 22.94 -4.66
C GLN A 388 11.26 21.69 -3.98
N GLN A 389 10.79 20.49 -4.33
CA GLN A 389 11.27 19.22 -3.79
C GLN A 389 11.05 19.08 -2.28
N ILE A 390 9.96 19.67 -1.79
CA ILE A 390 9.53 19.64 -0.40
C ILE A 390 8.35 18.68 -0.27
N SER A 391 8.46 17.68 0.60
CA SER A 391 7.36 16.75 0.89
C SER A 391 6.77 16.95 2.27
N PHE A 392 5.52 16.52 2.44
CA PHE A 392 4.77 16.66 3.69
C PHE A 392 4.15 15.34 4.12
N ASP A 393 4.36 14.95 5.38
CA ASP A 393 3.66 13.84 6.04
C ASP A 393 2.88 14.35 7.24
N LEU A 394 1.64 13.88 7.43
CA LEU A 394 0.71 14.35 8.45
C LEU A 394 0.35 13.25 9.46
N PHE A 395 0.63 13.50 10.74
CA PHE A 395 0.10 12.76 11.88
C PHE A 395 -1.06 13.56 12.51
N MET A 396 -2.29 13.16 12.22
CA MET A 396 -3.50 13.86 12.65
C MET A 396 -4.13 13.18 13.87
N PHE A 397 -4.03 13.80 15.05
CA PHE A 397 -4.56 13.30 16.32
C PHE A 397 -5.94 13.89 16.63
N ALA A 398 -6.89 13.65 15.73
CA ALA A 398 -8.21 14.25 15.74
C ALA A 398 -9.09 13.75 16.91
N THR A 399 -9.91 14.65 17.46
CA THR A 399 -11.00 14.35 18.41
C THR A 399 -12.40 14.50 17.79
N GLY A 400 -12.44 14.86 16.51
CA GLY A 400 -13.64 15.13 15.75
C GLY A 400 -13.28 15.54 14.32
N TYR A 401 -14.28 15.98 13.55
CA TYR A 401 -14.07 16.38 12.16
C TYR A 401 -13.01 17.48 12.00
N CYS A 402 -12.07 17.27 11.09
CA CYS A 402 -10.90 18.13 10.88
C CYS A 402 -10.67 18.54 9.42
N GLU A 403 -11.58 18.21 8.51
CA GLU A 403 -11.42 18.49 7.08
C GLU A 403 -10.13 17.85 6.52
N LEU A 404 -9.95 16.55 6.79
CA LEU A 404 -8.73 15.82 6.43
C LEU A 404 -8.46 15.85 4.93
N VAL A 405 -9.50 15.88 4.08
CA VAL A 405 -9.36 15.96 2.62
C VAL A 405 -8.59 17.20 2.16
N THR A 406 -8.75 18.34 2.84
CA THR A 406 -8.04 19.57 2.50
C THR A 406 -6.62 19.55 3.07
N LEU A 407 -6.45 19.11 4.32
CA LEU A 407 -5.15 19.02 4.98
C LEU A 407 -4.21 17.99 4.33
N SER A 408 -4.75 16.85 3.91
CA SER A 408 -4.00 15.78 3.23
C SER A 408 -3.53 16.15 1.83
N ASN A 409 -4.02 17.25 1.25
CA ASN A 409 -3.67 17.61 -0.13
C ASN A 409 -2.17 17.88 -0.32
N VAL A 410 -1.50 18.48 0.67
CA VAL A 410 -0.04 18.66 0.62
C VAL A 410 0.69 17.32 0.64
N CYS A 411 0.15 16.30 1.32
CA CYS A 411 0.71 14.95 1.32
C CYS A 411 0.45 14.26 -0.03
N HIS A 412 -0.76 14.37 -0.56
CA HIS A 412 -1.17 13.80 -1.85
C HIS A 412 -0.28 14.26 -3.01
N VAL A 413 -0.04 15.56 -3.14
CA VAL A 413 0.73 16.13 -4.26
C VAL A 413 2.25 15.92 -4.08
N THR A 414 2.72 15.73 -2.86
CA THR A 414 4.15 15.57 -2.57
C THR A 414 4.59 14.13 -2.28
N ASN A 415 3.69 13.15 -2.48
CA ASN A 415 3.91 11.73 -2.19
C ASN A 415 4.29 11.46 -0.72
N GLY A 416 3.66 12.16 0.21
CA GLY A 416 3.79 11.91 1.65
C GLY A 416 2.61 11.14 2.23
N ARG A 417 2.68 10.87 3.55
CA ARG A 417 1.72 10.02 4.28
C ARG A 417 0.68 10.83 5.05
N VAL A 418 -0.46 10.19 5.28
CA VAL A 418 -1.51 10.69 6.18
C VAL A 418 -1.83 9.60 7.18
N LEU A 419 -1.64 9.89 8.46
CA LEU A 419 -1.92 8.97 9.56
C LEU A 419 -2.97 9.61 10.46
N LEU A 420 -4.20 9.11 10.36
CA LEU A 420 -5.30 9.52 11.22
C LEU A 420 -5.32 8.68 12.51
N PHE A 421 -5.34 9.37 13.65
CA PHE A 421 -5.54 8.84 14.99
C PHE A 421 -6.76 9.53 15.59
N ASN A 422 -7.92 8.88 15.51
CA ASN A 422 -9.16 9.45 16.03
C ASN A 422 -9.35 9.02 17.49
N ASN A 423 -9.57 9.98 18.38
CA ASN A 423 -9.67 9.74 19.83
C ASN A 423 -8.48 8.93 20.37
N TYR A 424 -7.28 9.42 20.06
CA TYR A 424 -6.01 8.79 20.43
C TYR A 424 -5.99 8.23 21.85
N ASP A 425 -5.71 6.93 21.96
CA ASP A 425 -5.54 6.19 23.21
C ASP A 425 -4.05 5.84 23.39
N PRO A 426 -3.33 6.52 24.31
CA PRO A 426 -1.91 6.29 24.56
C PRO A 426 -1.54 4.84 24.86
N LEU A 427 -2.46 4.04 25.43
CA LEU A 427 -2.18 2.66 25.80
C LEU A 427 -2.13 1.71 24.60
N VAL A 428 -2.68 2.12 23.46
CA VAL A 428 -2.83 1.28 22.27
C VAL A 428 -2.18 1.91 21.06
N ASP A 429 -2.51 3.17 20.78
CA ASP A 429 -2.16 3.84 19.55
C ASP A 429 -0.68 4.26 19.51
N ASN A 430 -0.01 4.36 20.67
CA ASN A 430 1.41 4.73 20.75
C ASN A 430 2.32 3.78 19.94
N THR A 431 1.95 2.50 19.84
CA THR A 431 2.68 1.50 19.06
C THR A 431 2.64 1.80 17.58
N LYS A 432 1.48 2.28 17.07
CA LYS A 432 1.31 2.72 15.68
C LYS A 432 2.09 4.02 15.43
N VAL A 433 2.05 4.98 16.36
CA VAL A 433 2.82 6.23 16.25
C VAL A 433 4.31 5.92 16.14
N SER A 434 4.81 5.07 17.04
CA SER A 434 6.22 4.66 17.09
C SER A 434 6.66 3.92 15.83
N ALA A 435 5.91 2.89 15.41
CA ALA A 435 6.23 2.13 14.20
C ALA A 435 6.17 2.99 12.93
N SER A 436 5.16 3.86 12.82
CA SER A 436 5.01 4.74 11.66
C SER A 436 6.14 5.78 11.58
N MET A 437 6.53 6.39 12.71
CA MET A 437 7.64 7.34 12.79
C MET A 437 8.97 6.67 12.46
N GLN A 438 9.19 5.49 13.03
CA GLN A 438 10.38 4.68 12.76
C GLN A 438 10.49 4.32 11.28
N GLN A 439 9.41 3.79 10.68
CA GLN A 439 9.38 3.50 9.25
C GLN A 439 9.71 4.76 8.43
N LEU A 440 9.11 5.92 8.75
CA LEU A 440 9.29 7.17 8.02
C LEU A 440 10.76 7.63 7.93
N LEU A 441 11.50 7.44 9.02
CA LEU A 441 12.89 7.88 9.15
C LEU A 441 13.89 6.82 8.70
N THR A 442 13.55 5.53 8.72
CA THR A 442 14.52 4.45 8.46
C THR A 442 14.31 3.67 7.16
N GLU A 443 13.09 3.59 6.61
CA GLU A 443 12.83 2.82 5.37
C GLU A 443 13.59 3.36 4.16
N GLU A 444 13.84 2.57 3.12
CA GLU A 444 14.46 3.08 1.88
C GLU A 444 13.72 4.31 1.34
N ALA A 445 14.44 5.40 1.06
CA ALA A 445 13.81 6.64 0.62
C ALA A 445 14.75 7.54 -0.18
N GLY A 446 14.15 8.51 -0.85
CA GLY A 446 14.85 9.61 -1.49
C GLY A 446 13.90 10.74 -1.88
N TYR A 447 14.45 11.75 -2.55
CA TYR A 447 13.74 12.97 -2.91
C TYR A 447 14.14 13.46 -4.29
N ALA A 448 13.42 14.49 -4.77
CA ALA A 448 13.60 15.05 -6.10
C ALA A 448 13.61 14.00 -7.21
N GLY A 449 12.62 13.11 -7.11
CA GLY A 449 12.39 12.00 -8.00
C GLY A 449 11.64 12.43 -9.25
N ILE A 450 12.04 11.90 -10.39
CA ILE A 450 11.25 11.89 -11.61
C ILE A 450 11.13 10.43 -12.04
N LEU A 451 9.90 9.92 -12.04
CA LEU A 451 9.60 8.57 -12.52
C LEU A 451 8.99 8.65 -13.91
N ARG A 452 9.54 7.85 -14.83
CA ARG A 452 9.01 7.72 -16.18
C ARG A 452 8.95 6.26 -16.60
N VAL A 453 7.78 5.84 -17.08
CA VAL A 453 7.59 4.55 -17.73
C VAL A 453 7.65 4.73 -19.25
N ARG A 454 8.40 3.86 -19.91
CA ARG A 454 8.46 3.71 -21.36
C ARG A 454 7.96 2.33 -21.74
N CYS A 455 7.34 2.22 -22.91
CA CYS A 455 6.85 0.97 -23.45
C CYS A 455 7.26 0.82 -24.92
N SER A 456 7.09 -0.39 -25.47
CA SER A 456 7.36 -0.68 -26.88
C SER A 456 6.52 0.17 -27.83
N THR A 457 7.03 0.36 -29.04
CA THR A 457 6.30 1.00 -30.15
C THR A 457 4.94 0.31 -30.36
N GLY A 458 3.88 1.11 -30.54
CA GLY A 458 2.49 0.65 -30.54
C GLY A 458 1.79 0.80 -29.19
N LEU A 459 2.52 1.11 -28.11
CA LEU A 459 1.95 1.45 -26.80
C LEU A 459 2.43 2.83 -26.33
N HIS A 460 1.60 3.47 -25.50
CA HIS A 460 1.99 4.63 -24.70
C HIS A 460 1.44 4.53 -23.27
N VAL A 461 2.02 5.31 -22.37
CA VAL A 461 1.47 5.52 -21.04
C VAL A 461 0.24 6.42 -21.15
N GLN A 462 -0.93 5.91 -20.76
CA GLN A 462 -2.18 6.66 -20.77
C GLN A 462 -2.24 7.63 -19.59
N ARG A 463 -1.91 7.17 -18.38
CA ARG A 463 -1.81 7.99 -17.16
C ARG A 463 -1.14 7.23 -16.01
N TYR A 464 -0.75 7.98 -14.98
CA TYR A 464 -0.34 7.45 -13.68
C TYR A 464 -1.38 7.73 -12.61
N ARG A 465 -1.46 6.84 -11.62
CA ARG A 465 -2.34 6.91 -10.44
C ARG A 465 -1.50 6.76 -9.16
N GLY A 466 -1.87 7.51 -8.12
CA GLY A 466 -1.22 7.51 -6.81
C GLY A 466 -0.98 8.94 -6.32
N HIS A 467 -0.05 9.11 -5.38
CA HIS A 467 0.31 10.40 -4.78
C HIS A 467 1.54 10.99 -5.47
N TYR A 468 1.38 12.08 -6.21
CA TYR A 468 2.47 12.76 -6.92
C TYR A 468 2.00 14.10 -7.48
N LEU A 469 2.94 14.92 -7.96
CA LEU A 469 2.64 16.09 -8.77
C LEU A 469 2.71 15.69 -10.26
N SER A 470 1.62 15.91 -11.00
CA SER A 470 1.63 15.81 -12.46
C SER A 470 1.85 17.19 -13.08
N GLN A 471 3.00 17.40 -13.71
CA GLN A 471 3.25 18.56 -14.58
C GLN A 471 3.08 18.20 -16.06
N THR A 472 3.39 16.95 -16.41
CA THR A 472 3.15 16.40 -17.74
C THR A 472 2.45 15.04 -17.62
N VAL A 473 1.89 14.56 -18.72
CA VAL A 473 1.30 13.20 -18.76
C VAL A 473 2.35 12.09 -18.83
N GLN A 474 3.62 12.44 -19.12
CA GLN A 474 4.68 11.46 -19.38
C GLN A 474 5.45 11.06 -18.12
N ASP A 475 5.55 11.97 -17.14
CA ASP A 475 6.43 11.84 -15.99
C ASP A 475 5.64 12.06 -14.68
N MET A 476 6.08 11.40 -13.61
CA MET A 476 5.64 11.67 -12.24
C MET A 476 6.72 12.46 -11.51
N ASP A 477 6.37 13.67 -11.04
CA ASP A 477 7.25 14.44 -10.18
C ASP A 477 7.02 14.04 -8.72
N LEU A 478 8.08 13.55 -8.09
CA LEU A 478 8.07 12.97 -6.76
C LEU A 478 8.98 13.78 -5.85
N ALA A 479 8.38 14.71 -5.09
CA ALA A 479 9.13 15.47 -4.09
C ALA A 479 9.82 14.55 -3.07
N SER A 480 9.14 13.45 -2.70
CA SER A 480 9.68 12.33 -1.95
C SER A 480 9.27 11.00 -2.60
N ILE A 481 10.06 9.96 -2.39
CA ILE A 481 9.72 8.57 -2.71
C ILE A 481 10.27 7.67 -1.61
N THR A 482 9.49 6.69 -1.19
CA THR A 482 9.81 5.77 -0.09
C THR A 482 9.63 4.33 -0.52
N GLY A 483 10.14 3.38 0.26
CA GLY A 483 9.99 1.96 -0.02
C GLY A 483 8.56 1.45 0.10
N SER A 484 7.67 2.22 0.73
CA SER A 484 6.23 1.93 0.72
C SER A 484 5.48 2.60 -0.42
N SER A 485 6.10 3.48 -1.21
CA SER A 485 5.42 4.22 -2.28
C SER A 485 4.98 3.26 -3.37
N THR A 486 3.66 3.18 -3.58
CA THR A 486 3.03 2.32 -4.58
C THR A 486 2.19 3.16 -5.52
N PHE A 487 2.30 2.91 -6.82
CA PHE A 487 1.58 3.60 -7.89
C PHE A 487 0.93 2.60 -8.85
N PHE A 488 0.06 3.09 -9.72
CA PHE A 488 -0.45 2.31 -10.85
C PHE A 488 -0.26 3.09 -12.15
N VAL A 489 0.30 2.45 -13.17
CA VAL A 489 0.41 3.02 -14.52
C VAL A 489 -0.58 2.33 -15.45
N GLU A 490 -1.33 3.10 -16.22
CA GLU A 490 -2.24 2.61 -17.25
C GLU A 490 -1.58 2.76 -18.62
N PHE A 491 -1.75 1.75 -19.48
CA PHE A 491 -1.23 1.74 -20.85
C PHE A 491 -2.39 1.80 -21.86
N ALA A 492 -2.12 2.36 -23.03
CA ALA A 492 -3.04 2.36 -24.16
C ALA A 492 -2.29 2.10 -25.46
N HIS A 493 -3.01 1.57 -26.45
CA HIS A 493 -2.48 1.32 -27.79
C HIS A 493 -2.42 2.61 -28.61
N GLU A 494 -1.32 2.79 -29.33
CA GLU A 494 -1.23 3.69 -30.47
C GLU A 494 -1.34 2.91 -31.79
N ASP A 495 -0.85 1.66 -31.81
CA ASP A 495 -0.90 0.74 -32.95
C ASP A 495 -0.97 -0.70 -32.44
N ASN A 496 -1.17 -1.66 -33.33
CA ASN A 496 -1.14 -3.08 -33.02
C ASN A 496 0.28 -3.57 -32.76
N LEU A 497 0.41 -4.53 -31.84
CA LEU A 497 1.67 -5.16 -31.52
C LEU A 497 1.91 -6.44 -32.35
N PRO A 498 3.17 -6.73 -32.73
CA PRO A 498 3.49 -7.94 -33.49
C PRO A 498 3.21 -9.22 -32.68
N LYS A 499 2.41 -10.14 -33.24
CA LYS A 499 1.80 -11.28 -32.54
C LYS A 499 2.79 -12.33 -32.01
N ASP A 500 4.01 -12.37 -32.53
CA ASP A 500 5.07 -13.32 -32.10
C ASP A 500 6.23 -12.65 -31.35
N ASN A 501 6.13 -11.34 -31.11
CA ASN A 501 7.16 -10.56 -30.43
C ASN A 501 6.86 -10.37 -28.94
N TYR A 502 7.76 -9.69 -28.26
CA TYR A 502 7.58 -9.21 -26.90
C TYR A 502 7.20 -7.72 -26.92
N ALA A 503 6.33 -7.33 -26.00
CA ALA A 503 6.21 -5.94 -25.59
C ALA A 503 7.15 -5.71 -24.41
N HIS A 504 7.90 -4.62 -24.45
CA HIS A 504 8.86 -4.22 -23.44
C HIS A 504 8.32 -3.01 -22.68
N TYR A 505 8.60 -2.99 -21.38
CA TYR A 505 8.28 -1.92 -20.46
C TYR A 505 9.56 -1.57 -19.69
N GLN A 506 9.80 -0.30 -19.48
CA GLN A 506 10.94 0.18 -18.72
C GLN A 506 10.53 1.35 -17.83
N THR A 507 10.56 1.13 -16.52
CA THR A 507 10.43 2.18 -15.51
C THR A 507 11.81 2.73 -15.21
N ALA A 508 11.97 4.05 -15.25
CA ALA A 508 13.19 4.74 -14.83
C ALA A 508 12.85 5.79 -13.78
N LEU A 509 13.44 5.66 -12.60
CA LEU A 509 13.36 6.61 -11.50
C LEU A 509 14.71 7.31 -11.34
N LEU A 510 14.78 8.59 -11.69
CA LEU A 510 15.92 9.44 -11.37
C LEU A 510 15.62 10.13 -10.03
N TYR A 511 16.43 9.92 -9.00
CA TYR A 511 16.16 10.44 -7.66
C TYR A 511 17.46 10.67 -6.87
N THR A 512 17.37 11.35 -5.73
CA THR A 512 18.48 11.49 -4.79
C THR A 512 18.18 10.67 -3.54
N THR A 513 19.09 9.77 -3.16
CA THR A 513 18.94 8.89 -1.99
C THR A 513 18.87 9.68 -0.69
N ARG A 514 18.45 9.02 0.41
CA ARG A 514 18.50 9.62 1.75
C ARG A 514 19.90 10.13 2.13
N SER A 515 20.96 9.43 1.73
CA SER A 515 22.35 9.83 1.97
C SER A 515 22.89 10.89 1.01
N GLY A 516 22.11 11.32 0.02
CA GLY A 516 22.48 12.42 -0.87
C GLY A 516 23.23 11.99 -2.13
N HIS A 517 23.02 10.77 -2.61
CA HIS A 517 23.56 10.31 -3.89
C HIS A 517 22.51 10.37 -5.00
N ARG A 518 22.87 10.89 -6.17
CA ARG A 518 22.01 10.86 -7.36
C ARG A 518 22.07 9.48 -8.00
N ARG A 519 20.89 8.91 -8.23
CA ARG A 519 20.73 7.55 -8.73
C ARG A 519 19.70 7.49 -9.84
N VAL A 520 19.87 6.55 -10.76
CA VAL A 520 18.81 6.15 -11.70
C VAL A 520 18.49 4.68 -11.48
N ARG A 521 17.33 4.38 -10.90
CA ARG A 521 16.81 3.01 -10.81
C ARG A 521 16.04 2.66 -12.07
N VAL A 522 16.45 1.61 -12.76
CA VAL A 522 15.85 1.12 -14.00
C VAL A 522 15.27 -0.27 -13.76
N GLN A 523 14.01 -0.46 -14.15
CA GLN A 523 13.28 -1.73 -14.06
C GLN A 523 12.73 -2.05 -15.44
N SER A 524 13.24 -3.11 -16.05
CA SER A 524 12.88 -3.58 -17.38
C SER A 524 12.06 -4.86 -17.27
N CYS A 525 11.01 -4.96 -18.08
CA CYS A 525 10.17 -6.15 -18.16
C CYS A 525 9.79 -6.40 -19.61
N ARG A 526 9.83 -7.66 -20.06
CA ARG A 526 9.27 -8.09 -21.34
C ARG A 526 8.11 -9.06 -21.12
N LEU A 527 7.04 -8.87 -21.89
CA LEU A 527 5.84 -9.71 -21.86
C LEU A 527 5.51 -10.19 -23.28
N ARG A 528 5.10 -11.45 -23.43
CA ARG A 528 4.65 -11.98 -24.73
C ARG A 528 3.39 -11.26 -25.20
N VAL A 529 3.28 -11.00 -26.49
CA VAL A 529 2.06 -10.39 -27.07
C VAL A 529 0.94 -11.43 -27.17
N ALA A 530 -0.24 -11.10 -26.66
CA ALA A 530 -1.43 -11.91 -26.71
C ALA A 530 -2.26 -11.60 -27.96
N SER A 531 -2.62 -12.64 -28.72
CA SER A 531 -3.40 -12.53 -29.96
C SER A 531 -4.91 -12.78 -29.78
N SER A 532 -5.37 -13.12 -28.57
CA SER A 532 -6.78 -13.42 -28.29
C SER A 532 -7.17 -13.15 -26.84
N LEU A 533 -8.48 -12.96 -26.61
CA LEU A 533 -9.06 -12.82 -25.26
C LEU A 533 -8.82 -14.06 -24.40
N THR A 534 -8.83 -15.26 -24.98
CA THR A 534 -8.56 -16.51 -24.25
C THR A 534 -7.16 -16.52 -23.65
N VAL A 535 -6.15 -16.13 -24.43
CA VAL A 535 -4.77 -16.01 -23.94
C VAL A 535 -4.69 -14.91 -22.86
N LEU A 536 -5.37 -13.78 -23.07
CA LEU A 536 -5.39 -12.68 -22.12
C LEU A 536 -5.97 -13.10 -20.76
N PHE A 537 -7.18 -13.67 -20.72
CA PHE A 537 -7.85 -14.09 -19.47
C PHE A 537 -7.10 -15.21 -18.72
N ARG A 538 -6.30 -16.04 -19.42
CA ARG A 538 -5.44 -17.06 -18.80
C ARG A 538 -4.22 -16.48 -18.09
N ASN A 539 -3.78 -15.29 -18.50
CA ASN A 539 -2.57 -14.62 -18.03
C ASN A 539 -2.88 -13.37 -17.20
N MET A 540 -4.08 -13.25 -16.61
CA MET A 540 -4.39 -12.12 -15.72
C MET A 540 -3.71 -12.29 -14.36
N ASP A 541 -3.26 -11.18 -13.78
CA ASP A 541 -2.81 -11.10 -12.39
C ASP A 541 -3.91 -10.50 -11.50
N LEU A 542 -4.41 -11.28 -10.53
CA LEU A 542 -5.53 -10.86 -9.69
C LEU A 542 -5.24 -9.57 -8.91
N GLU A 543 -4.05 -9.43 -8.33
CA GLU A 543 -3.70 -8.33 -7.43
C GLU A 543 -3.56 -7.02 -8.21
N ALA A 544 -2.87 -7.03 -9.35
CA ALA A 544 -2.73 -5.87 -10.21
C ALA A 544 -4.06 -5.50 -10.90
N VAL A 545 -4.91 -6.46 -11.26
CA VAL A 545 -6.27 -6.19 -11.73
C VAL A 545 -7.10 -5.55 -10.63
N LEU A 546 -7.11 -6.12 -9.43
CA LEU A 546 -7.84 -5.58 -8.27
C LEU A 546 -7.38 -4.16 -7.95
N PHE A 547 -6.07 -3.90 -7.94
CA PHE A 547 -5.52 -2.57 -7.69
C PHE A 547 -5.97 -1.57 -8.77
N GLY A 548 -5.96 -1.95 -10.06
CA GLY A 548 -6.52 -1.10 -11.12
C GLY A 548 -8.01 -0.80 -10.93
N PHE A 549 -8.80 -1.78 -10.48
CA PHE A 549 -10.21 -1.56 -10.10
C PHE A 549 -10.34 -0.57 -8.93
N ILE A 550 -9.48 -0.67 -7.92
CA ILE A 550 -9.44 0.26 -6.78
C ILE A 550 -9.14 1.69 -7.27
N GLN A 551 -8.10 1.87 -8.09
CA GLN A 551 -7.73 3.20 -8.61
C GLN A 551 -8.89 3.87 -9.35
N ASP A 552 -9.56 3.14 -10.24
CA ASP A 552 -10.71 3.66 -10.97
C ASP A 552 -11.91 3.93 -10.07
N THR A 553 -12.17 3.05 -9.11
CA THR A 553 -13.31 3.19 -8.19
C THR A 553 -13.12 4.35 -7.22
N MET A 554 -11.90 4.57 -6.69
CA MET A 554 -11.62 5.71 -5.82
C MET A 554 -11.70 7.03 -6.60
N ALA A 555 -11.18 7.08 -7.83
CA ALA A 555 -11.31 8.24 -8.68
C ALA A 555 -12.78 8.55 -9.00
N GLU A 556 -13.58 7.53 -9.30
CA GLU A 556 -15.02 7.69 -9.52
C GLU A 556 -15.74 8.13 -8.24
N ALA A 557 -15.34 7.66 -7.06
CA ALA A 557 -15.94 8.03 -5.78
C ALA A 557 -15.72 9.53 -5.47
N VAL A 558 -14.51 10.05 -5.69
CA VAL A 558 -14.20 11.47 -5.52
C VAL A 558 -14.91 12.34 -6.57
N ASN A 559 -15.07 11.83 -7.79
CA ASN A 559 -15.65 12.60 -8.89
C ASN A 559 -17.18 12.56 -8.91
N LYS A 560 -17.79 11.44 -8.56
CA LYS A 560 -19.22 11.17 -8.76
C LYS A 560 -19.96 10.67 -7.52
N GLY A 561 -19.24 10.28 -6.48
CA GLY A 561 -19.78 9.82 -5.20
C GLY A 561 -19.66 8.30 -5.01
N PRO A 562 -19.61 7.80 -3.76
CA PRO A 562 -19.38 6.38 -3.46
C PRO A 562 -20.40 5.43 -4.10
N ARG A 563 -21.68 5.84 -4.13
CA ARG A 563 -22.76 5.05 -4.73
C ARG A 563 -22.53 4.77 -6.22
N GLN A 564 -22.22 5.81 -6.99
CA GLN A 564 -21.96 5.67 -8.43
C GLN A 564 -20.68 4.88 -8.69
N ALA A 565 -19.65 5.06 -7.86
CA ALA A 565 -18.42 4.28 -7.93
C ALA A 565 -18.68 2.77 -7.76
N ARG A 566 -19.47 2.36 -6.76
CA ARG A 566 -19.85 0.96 -6.52
C ARG A 566 -20.61 0.35 -7.71
N GLN A 567 -21.55 1.11 -8.28
CA GLN A 567 -22.32 0.69 -9.46
C GLN A 567 -21.39 0.52 -10.67
N GLY A 568 -20.58 1.52 -10.99
CA GLY A 568 -19.63 1.48 -12.10
C GLY A 568 -18.62 0.33 -11.99
N MET A 569 -18.13 0.06 -10.78
CA MET A 569 -17.26 -1.07 -10.48
C MET A 569 -17.93 -2.42 -10.76
N THR A 570 -19.15 -2.61 -10.26
CA THR A 570 -19.94 -3.84 -10.47
C THR A 570 -20.29 -4.01 -11.94
N ASP A 571 -20.68 -2.94 -12.63
CA ASP A 571 -20.98 -2.97 -14.06
C ASP A 571 -19.77 -3.37 -14.90
N ARG A 572 -18.58 -2.88 -14.55
CA ARG A 572 -17.33 -3.28 -15.21
C ARG A 572 -17.02 -4.76 -15.01
N LEU A 573 -17.19 -5.28 -13.79
CA LEU A 573 -17.03 -6.72 -13.51
C LEU A 573 -18.01 -7.56 -14.33
N ILE A 574 -19.29 -7.16 -14.39
CA ILE A 574 -20.32 -7.83 -15.20
C ILE A 574 -19.91 -7.88 -16.66
N LYS A 575 -19.42 -6.77 -17.22
CA LYS A 575 -18.96 -6.72 -18.62
C LYS A 575 -17.76 -7.63 -18.88
N ALA A 576 -16.78 -7.67 -17.97
CA ALA A 576 -15.63 -8.56 -18.08
C ALA A 576 -16.04 -10.05 -18.08
N PHE A 577 -16.96 -10.43 -17.18
CA PHE A 577 -17.43 -11.81 -17.09
C PHE A 577 -18.37 -12.20 -18.25
N LEU A 578 -19.16 -11.24 -18.75
CA LEU A 578 -19.95 -11.41 -19.96
C LEU A 578 -19.04 -11.69 -21.17
N CYS A 579 -17.97 -10.91 -21.34
CA CYS A 579 -16.98 -11.11 -22.38
C CYS A 579 -16.31 -12.49 -22.29
N TYR A 580 -15.84 -12.88 -21.09
CA TYR A 580 -15.27 -14.22 -20.87
C TYR A 580 -16.26 -15.33 -21.23
N ARG A 581 -17.54 -15.20 -20.84
CA ARG A 581 -18.58 -16.17 -21.18
C ARG A 581 -18.80 -16.29 -22.69
N GLN A 582 -18.84 -15.18 -23.41
CA GLN A 582 -19.09 -15.15 -24.85
C GLN A 582 -17.92 -15.71 -25.67
N TYR A 583 -16.69 -15.30 -25.35
CA TYR A 583 -15.54 -15.53 -26.21
C TYR A 583 -14.62 -16.66 -25.74
N CYS A 584 -14.52 -16.90 -24.42
CA CYS A 584 -13.58 -17.87 -23.87
C CYS A 584 -14.25 -19.18 -23.46
N ALA A 585 -15.48 -19.12 -22.93
CA ALA A 585 -16.20 -20.28 -22.40
C ALA A 585 -17.26 -20.87 -23.37
N SER A 586 -17.32 -20.40 -24.61
CA SER A 586 -18.25 -20.89 -25.63
C SER A 586 -17.77 -22.19 -26.27
N GLU A 587 -18.70 -23.03 -26.78
CA GLU A 587 -18.39 -24.34 -27.39
C GLU A 587 -17.51 -24.26 -28.65
N LYS A 588 -17.35 -23.08 -29.25
CA LYS A 588 -16.49 -22.84 -30.42
C LYS A 588 -15.02 -22.61 -30.06
N ALA A 589 -14.70 -22.40 -28.78
CA ALA A 589 -13.33 -22.31 -28.30
C ALA A 589 -12.78 -23.73 -28.11
N GLY A 590 -12.34 -24.37 -29.20
CA GLY A 590 -11.64 -25.64 -29.15
C GLY A 590 -10.29 -25.49 -28.43
N GLY A 591 -10.23 -25.88 -27.16
CA GLY A 591 -8.97 -25.98 -26.43
C GLY A 591 -9.15 -26.33 -24.95
N ASP A 592 -8.58 -27.47 -24.55
CA ASP A 592 -7.99 -27.90 -23.26
C ASP A 592 -8.34 -27.16 -21.95
N TYR A 593 -9.58 -26.71 -21.77
CA TYR A 593 -10.11 -26.38 -20.44
C TYR A 593 -10.57 -27.67 -19.77
N GLU A 594 -9.61 -28.45 -19.27
CA GLU A 594 -9.88 -29.77 -18.69
C GLU A 594 -10.69 -29.71 -17.38
N ASP A 595 -10.79 -28.55 -16.74
CA ASP A 595 -11.23 -28.51 -15.33
C ASP A 595 -12.74 -28.47 -15.09
N VAL A 596 -13.58 -28.34 -16.11
CA VAL A 596 -15.02 -28.61 -15.95
C VAL A 596 -15.62 -29.13 -17.25
N LYS A 597 -15.60 -30.45 -17.46
CA LYS A 597 -16.58 -31.12 -18.33
C LYS A 597 -17.98 -31.03 -17.68
N THR A 598 -18.52 -29.82 -17.56
CA THR A 598 -19.93 -29.64 -17.20
C THR A 598 -20.75 -29.92 -18.45
N THR A 599 -21.64 -30.90 -18.32
CA THR A 599 -22.65 -31.23 -19.33
C THR A 599 -23.36 -29.95 -19.78
N ILE A 600 -23.66 -29.83 -21.08
CA ILE A 600 -24.21 -28.65 -21.76
C ILE A 600 -25.43 -28.01 -21.04
N ARG A 601 -26.17 -28.78 -20.22
CA ARG A 601 -27.30 -28.30 -19.40
C ARG A 601 -26.91 -27.39 -18.22
N ASP A 602 -25.73 -27.52 -17.63
CA ASP A 602 -25.36 -26.76 -16.42
C ASP A 602 -24.82 -25.35 -16.73
N LYS A 603 -24.26 -25.12 -17.93
CA LYS A 603 -23.69 -23.81 -18.32
C LYS A 603 -24.69 -22.65 -18.31
N LYS A 604 -26.00 -22.91 -18.44
CA LYS A 604 -27.05 -21.88 -18.34
C LYS A 604 -27.31 -21.45 -16.89
N ASN A 605 -27.15 -22.35 -15.92
CA ASN A 605 -27.40 -22.08 -14.50
C ASN A 605 -26.13 -21.83 -13.69
N THR A 606 -24.95 -21.92 -14.29
CA THR A 606 -23.66 -21.62 -13.64
C THR A 606 -23.12 -20.26 -14.03
N LEU A 607 -22.66 -19.48 -13.04
CA LEU A 607 -21.85 -18.29 -13.26
C LEU A 607 -20.43 -18.70 -13.68
N LEU A 608 -20.06 -18.45 -14.94
CA LEU A 608 -18.73 -18.75 -15.46
C LEU A 608 -17.77 -17.62 -15.07
N MET A 609 -16.68 -17.97 -14.38
CA MET A 609 -15.65 -17.03 -13.95
C MET A 609 -14.32 -17.36 -14.62
N PRO A 610 -13.52 -16.36 -15.01
CA PRO A 610 -12.13 -16.59 -15.39
C PRO A 610 -11.35 -17.13 -14.17
N PRO A 611 -10.59 -18.24 -14.26
CA PRO A 611 -9.90 -18.85 -13.12
C PRO A 611 -8.93 -17.91 -12.42
N ARG A 612 -8.21 -17.08 -13.18
CA ARG A 612 -7.30 -16.05 -12.63
C ARG A 612 -8.03 -14.94 -11.87
N LEU A 613 -9.31 -14.71 -12.18
CA LEU A 613 -10.14 -13.68 -11.58
C LEU A 613 -11.29 -14.26 -10.73
N LYS A 614 -11.23 -15.55 -10.38
CA LYS A 614 -12.30 -16.23 -9.63
C LYS A 614 -12.52 -15.65 -8.22
N LEU A 615 -11.50 -15.00 -7.67
CA LEU A 615 -11.56 -14.30 -6.37
C LEU A 615 -11.88 -12.81 -6.50
N LEU A 616 -11.88 -12.24 -7.72
CA LEU A 616 -12.16 -10.82 -7.92
C LEU A 616 -13.54 -10.43 -7.36
N PRO A 617 -14.64 -11.20 -7.55
CA PRO A 617 -15.94 -10.83 -7.00
C PRO A 617 -15.97 -10.67 -5.48
N VAL A 618 -15.31 -11.56 -4.72
CA VAL A 618 -15.29 -11.47 -3.26
C VAL A 618 -14.45 -10.29 -2.78
N TYR A 619 -13.32 -9.99 -3.44
CA TYR A 619 -12.52 -8.80 -3.09
C TYR A 619 -13.23 -7.50 -3.44
N LEU A 620 -13.92 -7.41 -4.57
CA LEU A 620 -14.71 -6.23 -4.91
C LEU A 620 -15.93 -6.07 -3.98
N LEU A 621 -16.53 -7.17 -3.50
CA LEU A 621 -17.52 -7.12 -2.44
C LEU A 621 -16.94 -6.55 -1.14
N CYS A 622 -15.75 -7.01 -0.73
CA CYS A 622 -15.06 -6.49 0.44
C CYS A 622 -14.74 -4.98 0.29
N LEU A 623 -14.30 -4.57 -0.91
CA LEU A 623 -14.06 -3.16 -1.24
C LEU A 623 -15.34 -2.33 -1.11
N MET A 624 -16.51 -2.81 -1.59
CA MET A 624 -17.80 -2.14 -1.35
C MET A 624 -18.17 -2.04 0.14
N LYS A 625 -17.69 -3.00 0.95
CA LYS A 625 -17.95 -3.05 2.39
C LYS A 625 -16.97 -2.20 3.21
N SER A 626 -15.83 -1.83 2.65
CA SER A 626 -14.79 -1.01 3.30
C SER A 626 -15.26 0.39 3.67
N ASP A 627 -14.53 1.03 4.58
CA ASP A 627 -14.82 2.39 5.03
C ASP A 627 -14.69 3.43 3.90
N ALA A 628 -13.92 3.15 2.85
CA ALA A 628 -13.82 4.01 1.67
C ALA A 628 -15.13 4.11 0.88
N LEU A 629 -15.92 3.03 0.78
CA LEU A 629 -17.10 2.96 -0.12
C LEU A 629 -18.41 2.61 0.57
N THR A 630 -18.39 2.25 1.85
CA THR A 630 -19.62 1.92 2.56
C THR A 630 -20.63 3.06 2.45
N GLU A 631 -21.87 2.73 2.11
CA GLU A 631 -22.97 3.69 2.07
C GLU A 631 -23.49 4.00 3.47
N GLY A 632 -24.27 5.07 3.55
CA GLY A 632 -24.93 5.51 4.78
C GLY A 632 -24.08 6.48 5.58
N THR A 633 -24.41 6.56 6.86
CA THR A 633 -23.94 7.58 7.80
C THR A 633 -22.93 7.07 8.83
N ILE A 634 -22.54 5.79 8.71
CA ILE A 634 -21.75 5.08 9.72
C ILE A 634 -20.30 5.56 9.74
N VAL A 635 -19.70 5.82 8.57
CA VAL A 635 -18.29 6.17 8.44
C VAL A 635 -18.16 7.66 8.19
N HIS A 636 -17.56 8.37 9.14
CA HIS A 636 -17.26 9.80 9.02
C HIS A 636 -16.31 10.07 7.85
N ILE A 637 -16.43 11.26 7.28
CA ILE A 637 -15.71 11.61 6.05
C ILE A 637 -14.19 11.55 6.20
N ASP A 638 -13.63 11.94 7.35
CA ASP A 638 -12.17 11.89 7.56
C ASP A 638 -11.65 10.45 7.56
N HIS A 639 -12.40 9.50 8.13
CA HIS A 639 -12.06 8.07 8.07
C HIS A 639 -12.16 7.53 6.64
N ARG A 640 -13.19 7.97 5.89
CA ARG A 640 -13.33 7.63 4.48
C ARG A 640 -12.14 8.14 3.67
N VAL A 641 -11.72 9.39 3.89
CA VAL A 641 -10.57 10.01 3.22
C VAL A 641 -9.28 9.27 3.57
N ALA A 642 -9.06 8.94 4.84
CA ALA A 642 -7.91 8.14 5.27
C ALA A 642 -7.88 6.76 4.57
N SER A 643 -9.01 6.05 4.56
CA SER A 643 -9.13 4.77 3.83
C SER A 643 -8.88 4.91 2.32
N ILE A 644 -9.35 5.99 1.68
CA ILE A 644 -9.06 6.26 0.26
C ILE A 644 -7.56 6.49 0.07
N PHE A 645 -6.93 7.29 0.93
CA PHE A 645 -5.49 7.58 0.89
C PHE A 645 -4.66 6.30 1.00
N ASP A 646 -5.01 5.41 1.94
CA ASP A 646 -4.34 4.13 2.11
C ASP A 646 -4.54 3.23 0.88
N LEU A 647 -5.78 3.08 0.39
CA LEU A 647 -6.09 2.17 -0.72
C LEU A 647 -5.43 2.55 -2.05
N VAL A 648 -5.26 3.85 -2.36
CA VAL A 648 -4.65 4.29 -3.62
C VAL A 648 -3.13 4.15 -3.66
N ALA A 649 -2.48 3.93 -2.51
CA ALA A 649 -1.03 3.76 -2.41
C ALA A 649 -0.63 2.50 -1.61
N MET A 650 -1.57 1.56 -1.43
CA MET A 650 -1.37 0.38 -0.59
C MET A 650 -0.30 -0.54 -1.17
N PRO A 651 0.73 -0.93 -0.38
CA PRO A 651 1.67 -1.97 -0.79
C PRO A 651 0.96 -3.27 -1.13
N ALA A 652 1.34 -3.92 -2.23
CA ALA A 652 0.66 -5.11 -2.75
C ALA A 652 0.54 -6.24 -1.70
N HIS A 653 1.57 -6.45 -0.88
CA HIS A 653 1.58 -7.50 0.16
C HIS A 653 0.56 -7.27 1.29
N LYS A 654 0.04 -6.04 1.46
CA LYS A 654 -1.01 -5.72 2.46
C LYS A 654 -2.42 -5.79 1.87
N LEU A 655 -2.57 -5.61 0.56
CA LEU A 655 -3.86 -5.33 -0.08
C LEU A 655 -4.94 -6.40 0.16
N LEU A 656 -4.60 -7.68 -0.05
CA LEU A 656 -5.59 -8.75 0.06
C LEU A 656 -6.06 -8.95 1.51
N ASN A 657 -5.15 -8.87 2.48
CA ASN A 657 -5.47 -9.01 3.91
C ASN A 657 -6.20 -7.77 4.46
N TYR A 658 -5.93 -6.58 3.91
CA TYR A 658 -6.69 -5.37 4.23
C TYR A 658 -8.16 -5.50 3.83
N LEU A 659 -8.43 -6.08 2.66
CA LEU A 659 -9.81 -6.23 2.16
C LEU A 659 -10.53 -7.43 2.78
N TYR A 660 -9.85 -8.58 2.90
CA TYR A 660 -10.41 -9.82 3.43
C TYR A 660 -9.71 -10.21 4.74
N PRO A 661 -10.35 -9.93 5.90
CA PRO A 661 -9.83 -10.29 7.22
C PRO A 661 -9.48 -11.77 7.36
N SER A 662 -8.58 -12.09 8.30
CA SER A 662 -8.23 -13.48 8.61
C SER A 662 -8.96 -13.97 9.84
N LEU A 663 -9.67 -15.10 9.74
CA LEU A 663 -10.36 -15.75 10.86
C LEU A 663 -9.68 -17.09 11.19
N PHE A 664 -9.44 -17.34 12.47
CA PHE A 664 -8.78 -18.53 13.00
C PHE A 664 -9.63 -19.18 14.08
N CYS A 665 -9.57 -20.52 14.19
CA CYS A 665 -10.22 -21.27 15.25
C CYS A 665 -9.17 -21.72 16.27
N LEU A 666 -9.33 -21.34 17.54
CA LEU A 666 -8.38 -21.70 18.61
C LEU A 666 -8.53 -23.15 19.08
N ASP A 667 -9.63 -23.82 18.74
CA ASP A 667 -9.80 -25.27 18.95
C ASP A 667 -8.65 -26.07 18.29
N ASP A 668 -8.04 -25.51 17.25
CA ASP A 668 -6.92 -26.12 16.52
C ASP A 668 -5.71 -26.36 17.44
N LEU A 669 -5.50 -25.52 18.48
CA LEU A 669 -4.42 -25.71 19.46
C LEU A 669 -4.57 -27.00 20.26
N GLU A 670 -5.80 -27.47 20.51
CA GLU A 670 -5.98 -28.78 21.15
C GLU A 670 -5.75 -29.92 20.16
N SER A 671 -6.17 -29.74 18.89
CA SER A 671 -6.12 -30.80 17.88
C SER A 671 -4.71 -31.06 17.32
N ASP A 672 -3.87 -30.03 17.24
CA ASP A 672 -2.53 -30.10 16.69
C ASP A 672 -1.55 -29.44 17.66
N PRO A 673 -0.62 -30.19 18.28
CA PRO A 673 0.34 -29.66 19.24
C PRO A 673 1.38 -28.72 18.63
N ALA A 674 1.58 -28.71 17.31
CA ALA A 674 2.54 -27.83 16.64
C ALA A 674 2.07 -26.37 16.58
N ILE A 675 0.76 -26.12 16.56
CA ILE A 675 0.21 -24.76 16.48
C ILE A 675 0.58 -23.96 17.73
N GLY A 676 1.00 -22.71 17.59
CA GLY A 676 1.49 -21.87 18.70
C GLY A 676 2.89 -22.22 19.19
N THR A 677 3.61 -23.10 18.48
CA THR A 677 5.06 -23.29 18.63
C THR A 677 5.81 -22.59 17.49
N LEU A 678 7.13 -22.43 17.62
CA LEU A 678 7.97 -21.80 16.60
C LEU A 678 8.41 -22.85 15.57
N ASP A 679 8.31 -22.51 14.30
CA ASP A 679 8.89 -23.27 13.21
C ASP A 679 10.42 -23.19 13.27
N VAL A 680 11.08 -24.34 13.23
CA VAL A 680 12.53 -24.44 13.46
C VAL A 680 13.35 -23.80 12.35
N ALA A 681 12.82 -23.75 11.12
CA ALA A 681 13.55 -23.23 9.96
C ALA A 681 13.41 -21.72 9.80
N THR A 682 12.24 -21.19 10.13
CA THR A 682 11.89 -19.77 9.92
C THR A 682 11.94 -18.95 11.21
N GLY A 683 11.76 -19.59 12.37
CA GLY A 683 11.58 -18.89 13.65
C GLY A 683 10.18 -18.30 13.83
N ASP A 684 9.27 -18.49 12.86
CA ASP A 684 7.92 -17.94 12.88
C ASP A 684 6.96 -18.83 13.70
N CYS A 685 5.95 -18.21 14.31
CA CYS A 685 4.91 -18.97 14.99
C CYS A 685 4.04 -19.76 13.99
N ILE A 686 3.84 -21.05 14.24
CA ILE A 686 2.90 -21.88 13.48
C ILE A 686 1.47 -21.45 13.86
N LEU A 687 0.77 -20.80 12.93
CA LEU A 687 -0.56 -20.26 13.16
C LEU A 687 -1.67 -21.32 12.99
N PRO A 688 -2.85 -21.13 13.62
CA PRO A 688 -4.02 -21.95 13.34
C PRO A 688 -4.46 -21.89 11.87
N HIS A 689 -5.30 -22.84 11.45
CA HIS A 689 -5.81 -22.80 10.09
C HIS A 689 -6.83 -21.69 9.93
N HIS A 690 -6.77 -21.03 8.78
CA HIS A 690 -7.76 -20.06 8.41
C HIS A 690 -9.17 -20.68 8.25
N ARG A 691 -10.19 -19.84 8.49
CA ARG A 691 -11.60 -20.15 8.34
C ARG A 691 -12.23 -19.13 7.40
N GLN A 692 -13.15 -19.61 6.55
CA GLN A 692 -13.92 -18.73 5.66
C GLN A 692 -14.77 -17.77 6.49
N LEU A 693 -14.95 -16.54 6.01
CA LEU A 693 -15.65 -15.47 6.71
C LEU A 693 -17.19 -15.61 6.65
N LEU A 694 -17.72 -16.68 7.24
CA LEU A 694 -19.15 -17.04 7.27
C LEU A 694 -19.65 -17.25 8.72
N PHE A 695 -20.95 -17.04 8.96
CA PHE A 695 -21.60 -17.40 10.23
C PHE A 695 -21.47 -18.90 10.53
N ASP A 696 -21.44 -19.74 9.50
CA ASP A 696 -21.19 -21.17 9.61
C ASP A 696 -19.84 -21.55 10.22
N SER A 697 -18.85 -20.66 10.12
CA SER A 697 -17.51 -20.88 10.64
C SER A 697 -17.40 -20.64 12.13
N VAL A 698 -18.43 -20.05 12.76
CA VAL A 698 -18.41 -19.61 14.15
C VAL A 698 -19.50 -20.33 14.97
N ALA A 699 -19.06 -21.22 15.85
CA ALA A 699 -19.92 -22.01 16.72
C ALA A 699 -19.82 -21.58 18.19
N ARG A 700 -20.91 -21.76 18.94
CA ARG A 700 -21.05 -21.38 20.37
C ARG A 700 -20.17 -22.19 21.32
N ASP A 701 -19.67 -23.33 20.87
CA ASP A 701 -18.79 -24.22 21.62
C ASP A 701 -17.32 -24.07 21.21
N GLY A 702 -16.94 -22.98 20.52
CA GLY A 702 -15.57 -22.72 20.08
C GLY A 702 -15.09 -21.32 20.41
N THR A 703 -13.79 -21.10 20.21
CA THR A 703 -13.13 -19.79 20.37
C THR A 703 -12.42 -19.38 19.08
N TYR A 704 -12.51 -18.12 18.68
CA TYR A 704 -12.01 -17.64 17.38
C TYR A 704 -11.20 -16.36 17.50
N LEU A 705 -10.17 -16.22 16.66
CA LEU A 705 -9.43 -14.98 16.46
C LEU A 705 -9.76 -14.39 15.09
N LEU A 706 -10.13 -13.11 15.02
CA LEU A 706 -10.34 -12.38 13.76
C LEU A 706 -9.39 -11.18 13.71
N CYS A 707 -8.57 -11.13 12.67
CA CYS A 707 -7.63 -10.03 12.42
C CYS A 707 -8.23 -9.04 11.43
N ASP A 708 -8.65 -7.88 11.93
CA ASP A 708 -9.15 -6.75 11.14
C ASP A 708 -8.03 -5.73 10.93
N GLU A 709 -7.43 -5.76 9.74
CA GLU A 709 -6.33 -4.87 9.37
C GLU A 709 -6.80 -3.44 9.06
N GLN A 710 -8.10 -3.19 8.79
CA GLN A 710 -8.63 -1.83 8.57
C GLN A 710 -8.74 -1.08 9.89
N ALA A 711 -9.33 -1.71 10.90
CA ALA A 711 -9.46 -1.14 12.24
C ALA A 711 -8.19 -1.31 13.09
N ARG A 712 -7.24 -2.14 12.65
CA ARG A 712 -6.03 -2.55 13.39
C ARG A 712 -6.36 -3.26 14.71
N LEU A 713 -7.36 -4.13 14.67
CA LEU A 713 -7.86 -4.90 15.82
C LEU A 713 -7.66 -6.40 15.60
N VAL A 714 -7.38 -7.11 16.68
CA VAL A 714 -7.52 -8.56 16.76
C VAL A 714 -8.67 -8.83 17.74
N TYR A 715 -9.75 -9.41 17.24
CA TYR A 715 -10.86 -9.83 18.08
C TYR A 715 -10.63 -11.26 18.54
N MET A 716 -10.83 -11.53 19.83
CA MET A 716 -10.97 -12.88 20.38
C MET A 716 -12.41 -13.10 20.81
N TRP A 717 -13.16 -13.87 20.02
CA TRP A 717 -14.54 -14.20 20.33
C TRP A 717 -14.61 -15.54 21.07
N ILE A 718 -15.32 -15.56 22.21
CA ILE A 718 -15.45 -16.71 23.10
C ILE A 718 -16.92 -17.15 23.16
N GLY A 719 -17.20 -18.39 22.79
CA GLY A 719 -18.54 -18.96 22.83
C GLY A 719 -19.03 -19.33 24.24
N GLU A 720 -20.34 -19.31 24.46
CA GLU A 720 -20.96 -19.66 25.76
C GLU A 720 -20.81 -21.14 26.17
N ASN A 721 -20.62 -22.05 25.20
CA ASN A 721 -20.62 -23.50 25.40
C ASN A 721 -19.24 -24.12 25.15
N VAL A 722 -18.15 -23.32 25.26
CA VAL A 722 -16.79 -23.82 25.07
C VAL A 722 -16.51 -24.93 26.09
N PRO A 723 -16.00 -26.11 25.66
CA PRO A 723 -15.74 -27.21 26.58
C PRO A 723 -14.77 -26.80 27.71
N PRO A 724 -15.05 -27.12 28.99
CA PRO A 724 -14.22 -26.68 30.12
C PRO A 724 -12.74 -27.09 30.01
N LYS A 725 -12.47 -28.21 29.33
CA LYS A 725 -11.11 -28.68 29.05
C LYS A 725 -10.37 -27.75 28.07
N VAL A 726 -11.04 -27.32 27.01
CA VAL A 726 -10.50 -26.35 26.04
C VAL A 726 -10.26 -25.01 26.73
N ALA A 727 -11.25 -24.53 27.50
CA ALA A 727 -11.16 -23.30 28.28
C ALA A 727 -9.96 -23.32 29.25
N SER A 728 -9.80 -24.42 30.01
CA SER A 728 -8.68 -24.56 30.95
C SER A 728 -7.33 -24.59 30.23
N THR A 729 -7.27 -25.20 29.05
CA THR A 729 -6.05 -25.29 28.24
C THR A 729 -5.67 -23.94 27.65
N LEU A 730 -6.65 -23.15 27.19
CA LEU A 730 -6.40 -21.86 26.55
C LEU A 730 -6.17 -20.74 27.58
N PHE A 731 -7.01 -20.68 28.61
CA PHE A 731 -7.15 -19.53 29.51
C PHE A 731 -6.78 -19.80 30.97
N GLY A 732 -6.43 -21.04 31.32
CA GLY A 732 -6.13 -21.41 32.71
C GLY A 732 -7.36 -21.49 33.62
N THR A 733 -8.58 -21.38 33.08
CA THR A 733 -9.85 -21.50 33.82
C THR A 733 -10.86 -22.38 33.07
N PRO A 734 -11.66 -23.20 33.75
CA PRO A 734 -12.77 -23.94 33.13
C PRO A 734 -13.98 -23.06 32.82
N ASP A 735 -14.09 -21.87 33.43
CA ASP A 735 -15.20 -20.93 33.26
C ASP A 735 -14.85 -19.84 32.24
N VAL A 736 -15.35 -20.00 31.00
CA VAL A 736 -15.11 -19.04 29.92
C VAL A 736 -15.73 -17.67 30.18
N GLY A 737 -16.84 -17.57 30.91
CA GLY A 737 -17.51 -16.29 31.17
C GLY A 737 -16.71 -15.36 32.07
N SER A 738 -15.68 -15.88 32.76
CA SER A 738 -14.80 -15.10 33.62
C SER A 738 -13.58 -14.51 32.89
N VAL A 739 -13.26 -14.96 31.68
CA VAL A 739 -12.02 -14.62 30.98
C VAL A 739 -11.97 -13.13 30.60
N CYS A 740 -10.91 -12.43 31.03
CA CYS A 740 -10.72 -10.99 30.80
C CYS A 740 -11.88 -10.11 31.28
N VAL A 741 -12.70 -10.60 32.22
CA VAL A 741 -13.72 -9.82 32.93
C VAL A 741 -13.14 -9.31 34.25
N VAL A 742 -13.63 -8.19 34.76
CA VAL A 742 -13.18 -7.61 36.04
C VAL A 742 -13.29 -8.66 37.16
N GLY A 743 -12.16 -9.02 37.77
CA GLY A 743 -12.07 -10.01 38.85
C GLY A 743 -11.90 -11.47 38.39
N GLY A 744 -11.88 -11.73 37.09
CA GLY A 744 -11.53 -13.03 36.49
C GLY A 744 -10.08 -13.10 36.00
N PRO A 745 -9.67 -14.24 35.39
CA PRO A 745 -8.32 -14.42 34.86
C PRO A 745 -8.07 -13.53 33.64
N GLY A 746 -6.95 -12.78 33.66
CA GLY A 746 -6.53 -11.93 32.55
C GLY A 746 -5.64 -12.65 31.54
N GLU A 747 -5.03 -11.87 30.66
CA GLU A 747 -4.13 -12.36 29.60
C GLU A 747 -2.90 -13.12 30.16
N GLU A 748 -2.52 -12.86 31.40
CA GLU A 748 -1.44 -13.56 32.11
C GLU A 748 -1.71 -15.06 32.30
N CYS A 749 -2.99 -15.45 32.35
CA CYS A 749 -3.40 -16.85 32.49
C CYS A 749 -3.47 -17.59 31.14
N PHE A 750 -3.29 -16.89 30.02
CA PHE A 750 -3.29 -17.53 28.70
C PHE A 750 -2.13 -18.51 28.57
N SER A 751 -2.38 -19.66 27.94
CA SER A 751 -1.32 -20.62 27.64
C SER A 751 -0.22 -20.01 26.79
N GLU A 752 1.00 -20.52 26.93
CA GLU A 752 2.15 -20.06 26.14
C GLU A 752 1.88 -20.13 24.64
N ARG A 753 1.27 -21.23 24.18
CA ARG A 753 0.91 -21.43 22.76
C ARG A 753 -0.11 -20.39 22.28
N LEU A 754 -1.11 -20.06 23.10
CA LEU A 754 -2.07 -18.99 22.76
C LEU A 754 -1.37 -17.62 22.71
N ARG A 755 -0.50 -17.31 23.68
CA ARG A 755 0.26 -16.04 23.68
C ARG A 755 1.15 -15.91 22.46
N ASN A 756 1.80 -16.98 22.02
CA ASN A 756 2.61 -16.99 20.80
C ASN A 756 1.77 -16.70 19.56
N VAL A 757 0.60 -17.34 19.43
CA VAL A 757 -0.35 -17.06 18.33
C VAL A 757 -0.82 -15.60 18.36
N LEU A 758 -1.23 -15.10 19.54
CA LEU A 758 -1.67 -13.72 19.69
C LEU A 758 -0.55 -12.74 19.33
N TYR A 759 0.67 -12.96 19.81
CA TYR A 759 1.82 -12.12 19.49
C TYR A 759 2.12 -12.10 17.99
N ALA A 760 2.12 -13.25 17.32
CA ALA A 760 2.36 -13.34 15.88
C ALA A 760 1.26 -12.68 15.02
N LEU A 761 0.03 -12.61 15.52
CA LEU A 761 -1.09 -11.94 14.84
C LEU A 761 -1.16 -10.45 15.16
N MET A 762 -0.78 -10.05 16.37
CA MET A 762 -0.88 -8.67 16.84
C MET A 762 0.36 -7.83 16.50
N LEU A 763 1.56 -8.40 16.53
CA LEU A 763 2.77 -7.67 16.19
C LEU A 763 2.94 -7.64 14.66
N ARG A 764 2.82 -6.45 14.09
CA ARG A 764 3.06 -6.17 12.67
C ARG A 764 4.13 -5.10 12.50
N ASP A 765 4.69 -4.99 11.31
CA ASP A 765 5.72 -3.98 10.97
C ASP A 765 5.25 -2.54 11.19
N ASP A 766 3.94 -2.30 11.14
CA ASP A 766 3.33 -0.99 11.35
C ASP A 766 2.74 -0.83 12.77
N GLY A 767 3.15 -1.65 13.73
CA GLY A 767 2.85 -1.54 15.16
C GLY A 767 1.92 -2.64 15.70
N MET A 768 1.75 -2.66 17.02
CA MET A 768 0.91 -3.65 17.71
C MET A 768 -0.57 -3.42 17.39
N ARG A 769 -1.31 -4.50 17.17
CA ARG A 769 -2.78 -4.49 17.08
C ARG A 769 -3.38 -4.58 18.48
N ARG A 770 -4.55 -3.97 18.69
CA ARG A 770 -5.28 -4.09 19.96
C ARG A 770 -6.03 -5.41 20.03
N LEU A 771 -5.92 -6.13 21.13
CA LEU A 771 -6.77 -7.29 21.41
C LEU A 771 -8.11 -6.82 21.97
N ILE A 772 -9.21 -7.31 21.41
CA ILE A 772 -10.57 -7.10 21.91
C ILE A 772 -11.18 -8.46 22.22
N VAL A 773 -11.34 -8.77 23.51
CA VAL A 773 -12.03 -9.99 23.96
C VAL A 773 -13.53 -9.73 23.96
N ILE A 774 -14.29 -10.64 23.33
CA ILE A 774 -15.75 -10.56 23.19
C ILE A 774 -16.36 -11.87 23.64
N HIS A 775 -17.32 -11.79 24.55
CA HIS A 775 -18.09 -12.95 24.99
C HIS A 775 -19.40 -13.08 24.22
N HIS A 776 -19.91 -14.30 24.14
CA HIS A 776 -21.19 -14.54 23.50
C HIS A 776 -22.33 -13.72 24.12
N GLY A 777 -23.16 -13.10 23.26
CA GLY A 777 -24.33 -12.32 23.69
C GLY A 777 -24.01 -10.87 24.08
N GLU A 778 -22.74 -10.45 24.06
CA GLU A 778 -22.39 -9.04 24.21
C GLU A 778 -22.78 -8.21 22.98
N ARG A 779 -23.09 -6.93 23.20
CA ARG A 779 -23.38 -5.99 22.08
C ARG A 779 -22.18 -5.77 21.15
N SER A 780 -20.96 -5.93 21.68
CA SER A 780 -19.69 -5.82 20.95
C SER A 780 -19.54 -6.86 19.84
N GLU A 781 -20.25 -8.00 19.92
CA GLU A 781 -20.26 -9.06 18.90
C GLU A 781 -20.56 -8.53 17.50
N ASP A 782 -21.41 -7.50 17.37
CA ASP A 782 -21.74 -6.93 16.07
C ASP A 782 -20.52 -6.42 15.30
N SER A 783 -19.48 -5.94 16.00
CA SER A 783 -18.23 -5.50 15.35
C SER A 783 -17.45 -6.68 14.80
N PHE A 784 -17.37 -7.80 15.53
CA PHE A 784 -16.75 -9.04 15.06
C PHE A 784 -17.50 -9.64 13.87
N PHE A 785 -18.83 -9.77 13.97
CA PHE A 785 -19.63 -10.39 12.93
C PHE A 785 -19.80 -9.51 11.68
N LYS A 786 -19.64 -8.19 11.79
CA LYS A 786 -19.55 -7.27 10.63
C LYS A 786 -18.35 -7.58 9.74
N GLU A 787 -17.27 -8.10 10.32
CA GLU A 787 -16.04 -8.44 9.59
C GLU A 787 -16.10 -9.81 8.91
N LEU A 788 -17.18 -10.58 9.10
CA LEU A 788 -17.47 -11.75 8.27
C LEU A 788 -17.98 -11.31 6.88
N LYS A 789 -17.04 -10.79 6.06
CA LYS A 789 -17.33 -10.02 4.83
C LYS A 789 -18.16 -10.77 3.78
N GLU A 790 -18.28 -12.10 3.84
CA GLU A 790 -19.13 -12.86 2.92
C GLU A 790 -20.61 -12.86 3.35
N GLU A 791 -20.93 -12.47 4.57
CA GLU A 791 -22.30 -12.43 5.09
C GLU A 791 -23.03 -11.11 4.79
N MET A 792 -24.36 -11.18 4.83
CA MET A 792 -25.22 -9.99 4.79
C MET A 792 -25.09 -9.25 6.13
N CYS A 793 -24.74 -7.97 6.10
CA CYS A 793 -24.75 -7.09 7.27
C CYS A 793 -25.73 -5.95 7.03
N THR A 794 -26.63 -5.71 7.98
CA THR A 794 -27.65 -4.63 8.15
C THR A 794 -28.25 -3.90 6.94
N ASN A 795 -27.53 -3.60 5.84
CA ASN A 795 -28.03 -3.07 4.57
C ASN A 795 -27.11 -3.37 3.35
N LYS A 796 -26.26 -4.41 3.40
CA LYS A 796 -25.29 -4.76 2.34
C LYS A 796 -25.48 -6.20 1.88
N MET A 797 -25.31 -6.43 0.57
CA MET A 797 -25.42 -7.77 -0.02
C MET A 797 -24.43 -8.78 0.60
N GLY A 798 -24.91 -10.00 0.82
CA GLY A 798 -24.05 -11.18 1.05
C GLY A 798 -23.30 -11.60 -0.22
N TYR A 799 -22.31 -12.48 -0.09
CA TYR A 799 -21.58 -12.98 -1.25
C TYR A 799 -22.46 -13.83 -2.18
N ASP A 800 -23.36 -14.64 -1.61
CA ASP A 800 -24.34 -15.41 -2.37
C ASP A 800 -25.29 -14.50 -3.18
N GLU A 801 -25.78 -13.44 -2.56
CA GLU A 801 -26.63 -12.44 -3.21
C GLU A 801 -25.87 -11.70 -4.31
N TYR A 802 -24.61 -11.33 -4.05
CA TYR A 802 -23.78 -10.64 -5.03
C TYR A 802 -23.52 -11.51 -6.26
N LEU A 803 -23.13 -12.77 -6.07
CA LEU A 803 -22.97 -13.73 -7.18
C LEU A 803 -24.28 -13.96 -7.93
N THR A 804 -25.41 -14.03 -7.21
CA THR A 804 -26.74 -14.16 -7.81
C THR A 804 -27.08 -12.93 -8.68
N HIS A 805 -26.78 -11.72 -8.19
CA HIS A 805 -26.97 -10.49 -8.94
C HIS A 805 -26.09 -10.43 -10.20
N LEU A 806 -24.81 -10.78 -10.09
CA LEU A 806 -23.89 -10.88 -11.23
C LEU A 806 -24.45 -11.87 -12.26
N HIS A 807 -24.82 -13.07 -11.82
CA HIS A 807 -25.35 -14.11 -12.71
C HIS A 807 -26.64 -13.68 -13.41
N ARG A 808 -27.64 -13.18 -12.68
CA ARG A 808 -28.91 -12.71 -13.25
C ARG A 808 -28.67 -11.62 -14.29
N THR A 809 -27.86 -10.63 -13.97
CA THR A 809 -27.59 -9.50 -14.87
C THR A 809 -26.86 -9.95 -16.14
N ILE A 810 -25.88 -10.85 -16.01
CA ILE A 810 -25.18 -11.46 -17.16
C ILE A 810 -26.17 -12.22 -18.04
N GLN A 811 -27.06 -13.05 -17.46
CA GLN A 811 -28.07 -13.78 -18.25
C GLN A 811 -29.02 -12.84 -18.98
N THR A 812 -29.50 -11.78 -18.33
CA THR A 812 -30.36 -10.77 -18.96
C THR A 812 -29.66 -10.10 -20.15
N ARG A 813 -28.38 -9.74 -20.00
CA ARG A 813 -27.55 -9.15 -21.08
C ARG A 813 -27.34 -10.12 -22.25
N VAL A 814 -27.01 -11.39 -21.96
CA VAL A 814 -26.91 -12.45 -22.97
C VAL A 814 -28.23 -12.63 -23.73
N SER A 815 -29.38 -12.64 -23.03
CA SER A 815 -30.70 -12.81 -23.66
C SER A 815 -31.14 -11.59 -24.48
N SER A 816 -30.68 -10.39 -24.14
CA SER A 816 -31.04 -9.15 -24.84
C SER A 816 -30.11 -8.81 -25.99
N GLY A 817 -28.99 -9.52 -26.17
CA GLY A 817 -28.03 -9.30 -27.26
C GLY A 817 -27.09 -8.11 -27.05
N TRP A 818 -26.94 -7.64 -25.80
CA TRP A 818 -26.13 -6.48 -25.42
C TRP A 818 -25.28 -6.76 -24.17
#